data_AF-A0A255R9U6-F1
#
_entry.id   AF-A0A255R9U6-F1
#
_cell.length_a   1.000
_cell.length_b   1.000
_cell.length_c   1.000
_cell.angle_alpha   90.00
_cell.angle_beta   90.00
_cell.angle_gamma   90.00
#
_symmetry.space_group_name_H-M   'P 1'
#
loop_
_entity.id
_entity.type
_entity.pdbx_description
1 polymer ?
#
loop_
_entity_poly.entity_id
_entity_poly.type
_entity_poly.pdbx_seq_one_letter_code
_entity_poly.pdbx_strand_id
1 'polypeptide(L)'
;MGFGFQHQIAIGTNRIDECQAELSVGRINEILIKRNSLMDIRKSNQPARLFALGFLLVLGTASGCSDGKEDLFMKAAARPRGNPDDVAAAPAAPPPAAAAAAAAAAAAAAAAPEKNTPPKAATKPVAQVASVPKSVEQAAAETAVPDLAKIEVKPISERAINNELSDEESRRATVRKMLKIFDALTAYQKDHGGKFPTPFTVNEAGIQCLSWRVELLPYLGYPELYSQFDHSVPWNFGANKELLDRIPDEFLTHGDTKTNIVAVAGEFSPFLVSPSHIGIAPSSIRDGAANTLVLIEVNDDVTPNWTEPADFPATRRVAAEIPKHLFRKRGDGVIAMWATGLPTFIHKDVQTNLLIDAFFIKDEQDFKASQIHQTIAFEEPGEENTAGDEIMASQTDAITEIDLAVSADDFVVDRVLIEEEDYTREPEPSVVQIRTAQTKLRSMFSTRIKEATTNSDRSKLGKEFLELSSNMESDPGGAFALQQAAMRFAIEAEDADLLLQAVDQRVARFDINALEENLKWFLEFGEGTASRNDRVIEGAPLLKRTVPIVLTAIRDDEYMRAASICRIASRYTGGSRFDEVSRILTRMRTQLGLAKNEYEDAKQYLEDFRLNPENVAAGAAFGRFVCFIKGDWKTGLQLIVDGPAGDLRDVARMDIKGAGTAQGQVAIGDAWWDLSRRASGPYRQGAQDRAVKWYEKAIERLPDSLDKIHVNNRLQDARDSSGTSPIAQCLQLADLLNVDVSQSLTSIAMEGSRSSAGRLQNDED
;
A
#
# COMPACT_ATOMS: atom_id res chain seq x y z
N MET A 1 -33.47 39.53 30.07
CA MET A 1 -32.94 40.68 30.84
C MET A 1 -31.94 40.09 31.82
N GLY A 2 -30.73 40.62 32.05
CA GLY A 2 -30.06 41.78 31.44
C GLY A 2 -29.06 42.38 32.44
N PHE A 3 -27.91 42.87 31.96
CA PHE A 3 -26.76 43.38 32.76
C PHE A 3 -26.04 42.28 33.60
N GLY A 4 -24.71 42.25 33.74
CA GLY A 4 -23.64 43.07 33.14
C GLY A 4 -23.05 44.14 34.06
N PHE A 5 -21.79 44.51 33.79
CA PHE A 5 -20.96 45.52 34.49
C PHE A 5 -20.45 45.13 35.92
N GLN A 6 -19.30 45.61 36.41
CA GLN A 6 -18.01 45.92 35.76
C GLN A 6 -16.91 46.21 36.84
N HIS A 7 -15.63 46.06 36.44
CA HIS A 7 -14.49 46.96 36.76
C HIS A 7 -13.80 47.04 38.15
N GLN A 8 -12.46 47.11 38.05
CA GLN A 8 -11.53 48.00 38.81
C GLN A 8 -11.20 47.68 40.29
N ILE A 9 -10.01 47.97 40.83
CA ILE A 9 -8.64 48.21 40.28
C ILE A 9 -7.61 48.05 41.46
N ALA A 10 -6.30 48.11 41.17
CA ALA A 10 -5.17 48.50 42.08
C ALA A 10 -4.22 47.37 42.57
N ILE A 11 -2.93 47.61 42.88
CA ILE A 11 -1.94 48.70 42.59
C ILE A 11 -0.52 48.12 42.82
N GLY A 12 0.51 48.73 42.22
CA GLY A 12 1.91 48.64 42.69
C GLY A 12 2.72 47.50 42.04
N THR A 13 3.61 47.69 41.06
CA THR A 13 4.75 48.63 40.89
C THR A 13 5.86 48.49 41.93
N ASN A 14 7.02 48.02 41.48
CA ASN A 14 8.29 48.68 41.80
C ASN A 14 9.15 48.79 40.53
N ARG A 15 10.19 49.61 40.56
CA ARG A 15 10.81 50.28 39.39
C ARG A 15 12.33 50.42 39.60
N ILE A 16 13.00 51.09 38.65
CA ILE A 16 14.29 51.82 38.75
C ILE A 16 15.43 51.15 37.99
N ASP A 17 16.17 51.82 37.08
CA ASP A 17 15.98 52.91 36.05
C ASP A 17 17.43 53.41 35.75
N GLU A 18 17.91 53.74 34.54
CA GLU A 18 17.35 53.72 33.17
C GLU A 18 18.47 53.73 32.07
N CYS A 19 18.95 54.88 31.56
CA CYS A 19 20.05 55.07 30.54
C CYS A 19 19.80 54.44 29.13
N GLN A 20 19.31 55.09 28.06
CA GLN A 20 19.39 56.44 27.43
C GLN A 20 20.60 56.75 26.50
N ALA A 21 20.24 57.11 25.25
CA ALA A 21 20.87 57.98 24.22
C ALA A 21 20.57 57.37 22.81
N GLU A 22 19.60 57.79 21.98
CA GLU A 22 19.03 59.09 21.56
C GLU A 22 19.82 59.84 20.45
N LEU A 23 19.11 60.66 19.65
CA LEU A 23 19.51 61.42 18.43
C LEU A 23 19.58 60.60 17.10
N SER A 24 19.10 61.08 15.95
CA SER A 24 18.26 62.28 15.65
C SER A 24 17.49 62.17 14.31
N VAL A 25 16.64 63.15 14.00
CA VAL A 25 15.67 63.15 12.88
C VAL A 25 16.26 63.69 11.55
N GLY A 26 15.88 63.08 10.42
CA GLY A 26 15.99 63.63 9.06
C GLY A 26 14.66 63.47 8.29
N ARG A 27 14.34 64.37 7.35
CA ARG A 27 12.98 64.52 6.77
C ARG A 27 13.01 64.99 5.30
N ILE A 28 12.01 64.58 4.51
CA ILE A 28 11.47 65.29 3.31
C ILE A 28 12.42 65.22 2.06
N ASN A 29 11.99 65.02 0.81
CA ASN A 29 10.80 65.55 0.11
C ASN A 29 10.27 64.70 -1.08
N GLU A 30 8.98 64.92 -1.44
CA GLU A 30 8.28 64.98 -2.77
C GLU A 30 8.74 64.15 -4.03
N ILE A 31 7.92 63.90 -5.06
CA ILE A 31 6.86 64.70 -5.73
C ILE A 31 5.62 63.85 -6.09
N LEU A 32 4.46 64.50 -6.15
CA LEU A 32 3.17 63.98 -6.65
C LEU A 32 2.67 64.86 -7.84
N ILE A 33 1.68 64.37 -8.60
CA ILE A 33 0.84 65.10 -9.60
C ILE A 33 1.36 65.12 -11.06
N LYS A 34 0.69 64.34 -11.91
CA LYS A 34 -0.13 64.89 -13.02
C LYS A 34 -1.26 63.95 -13.43
N ARG A 35 -2.36 64.51 -13.95
CA ARG A 35 -3.67 63.88 -14.18
C ARG A 35 -4.36 64.47 -15.41
N ASN A 36 -5.24 63.69 -16.06
CA ASN A 36 -6.03 63.98 -17.30
C ASN A 36 -5.13 64.10 -18.56
N SER A 37 -5.46 63.49 -19.70
CA SER A 37 -6.65 63.81 -20.52
C SER A 37 -6.99 62.75 -21.58
N LEU A 38 -8.30 62.58 -21.86
CA LEU A 38 -9.03 62.34 -23.14
C LEU A 38 -8.28 61.80 -24.38
N MET A 39 -8.82 60.92 -25.25
CA MET A 39 -10.22 60.53 -25.59
C MET A 39 -10.33 58.98 -25.74
N ASP A 40 -11.48 58.30 -25.53
CA ASP A 40 -12.74 58.26 -26.32
C ASP A 40 -12.50 57.68 -27.76
N ILE A 41 -13.21 56.68 -28.31
CA ILE A 41 -14.66 56.42 -28.33
C ILE A 41 -15.05 54.92 -28.40
N ARG A 42 -16.08 54.54 -27.60
CA ARG A 42 -17.22 53.59 -27.79
C ARG A 42 -17.13 52.48 -28.88
N LYS A 43 -17.67 51.26 -28.67
CA LYS A 43 -19.05 50.85 -28.27
C LYS A 43 -19.08 49.36 -27.83
N SER A 44 -20.12 48.79 -27.19
CA SER A 44 -21.20 49.29 -26.33
C SER A 44 -22.11 48.12 -25.88
N ASN A 45 -22.26 47.92 -24.58
CA ASN A 45 -23.36 47.24 -23.84
C ASN A 45 -23.84 45.81 -24.16
N GLN A 46 -24.09 45.08 -23.06
CA GLN A 46 -24.99 43.92 -22.87
C GLN A 46 -26.49 44.31 -23.11
N PRO A 47 -27.54 43.43 -22.96
CA PRO A 47 -27.56 42.12 -22.29
C PRO A 47 -28.49 41.01 -22.86
N ALA A 48 -28.59 39.93 -22.07
CA ALA A 48 -29.75 39.06 -21.85
C ALA A 48 -29.84 37.68 -22.55
N ARG A 49 -30.49 36.80 -21.79
CA ARG A 49 -30.78 35.36 -21.91
C ARG A 49 -31.61 34.95 -23.15
N LEU A 50 -31.80 33.63 -23.27
CA LEU A 50 -32.78 32.89 -24.10
C LEU A 50 -32.42 32.78 -25.59
N PHE A 51 -32.75 31.69 -26.32
CA PHE A 51 -33.00 30.26 -25.99
C PHE A 51 -33.12 29.53 -27.35
N ALA A 52 -32.90 28.20 -27.40
CA ALA A 52 -33.37 27.30 -28.49
C ALA A 52 -32.79 27.55 -29.94
N LEU A 53 -32.86 26.61 -30.91
CA LEU A 53 -33.22 25.18 -30.90
C LEU A 53 -32.44 24.40 -31.99
N GLY A 54 -32.31 23.08 -31.83
CA GLY A 54 -32.00 22.09 -32.89
C GLY A 54 -31.17 20.90 -32.37
N PHE A 55 -31.69 19.76 -31.86
CA PHE A 55 -33.03 19.11 -31.95
C PHE A 55 -33.37 18.63 -33.38
N LEU A 56 -33.78 17.38 -33.70
CA LEU A 56 -34.12 16.10 -33.01
C LEU A 56 -33.81 14.93 -34.02
N LEU A 57 -33.75 13.61 -33.76
CA LEU A 57 -33.77 12.66 -32.61
C LEU A 57 -32.94 11.40 -33.07
N VAL A 58 -33.08 10.09 -32.74
CA VAL A 58 -33.99 9.20 -31.98
C VAL A 58 -33.21 7.90 -31.60
N LEU A 59 -33.43 7.14 -30.51
CA LEU A 59 -34.19 7.39 -29.27
C LEU A 59 -33.21 7.49 -28.06
N GLY A 60 -33.04 6.64 -27.01
CA GLY A 60 -33.68 5.43 -26.48
C GLY A 60 -33.17 4.08 -27.04
N THR A 61 -32.99 3.00 -26.28
CA THR A 61 -33.16 2.72 -24.81
C THR A 61 -32.13 1.62 -24.38
N ALA A 62 -31.90 1.21 -23.13
CA ALA A 62 -32.58 1.45 -21.84
C ALA A 62 -31.58 1.64 -20.67
N SER A 63 -32.07 2.00 -19.47
CA SER A 63 -31.25 2.36 -18.29
C SER A 63 -32.03 2.15 -16.98
N GLY A 64 -31.37 2.20 -15.83
CA GLY A 64 -32.02 2.18 -14.51
C GLY A 64 -31.14 2.78 -13.41
N CYS A 65 -31.60 3.85 -12.75
CA CYS A 65 -30.88 4.60 -11.72
C CYS A 65 -31.83 5.12 -10.62
N SER A 66 -31.29 5.31 -9.41
CA SER A 66 -31.66 6.31 -8.37
C SER A 66 -33.07 6.32 -7.71
N ASP A 67 -33.08 6.69 -6.43
CA ASP A 67 -34.23 6.76 -5.51
C ASP A 67 -35.32 7.81 -5.83
N GLY A 68 -36.50 7.67 -5.21
CA GLY A 68 -37.50 8.75 -5.17
C GLY A 68 -38.85 8.49 -4.46
N LYS A 69 -38.90 8.67 -3.13
CA LYS A 69 -40.05 9.14 -2.31
C LYS A 69 -41.43 8.43 -2.39
N GLU A 70 -41.66 7.55 -1.41
CA GLU A 70 -42.83 7.40 -0.51
C GLU A 70 -44.29 7.74 -0.90
N ASP A 71 -45.20 6.80 -0.57
CA ASP A 71 -46.62 6.92 -0.13
C ASP A 71 -47.63 7.79 -0.94
N LEU A 72 -48.81 7.27 -1.32
CA LEU A 72 -49.91 6.88 -0.41
C LEU A 72 -50.94 5.91 -1.04
N PHE A 73 -51.36 4.90 -0.26
CA PHE A 73 -52.71 4.27 -0.18
C PHE A 73 -53.65 4.19 -1.42
N MET A 74 -53.94 2.96 -1.91
CA MET A 74 -55.27 2.30 -1.80
C MET A 74 -55.42 1.00 -2.65
N LYS A 75 -56.15 0.01 -2.08
CA LYS A 75 -56.95 -1.11 -2.68
C LYS A 75 -56.47 -1.79 -4.00
N ALA A 76 -56.21 -3.11 -4.10
CA ALA A 76 -56.83 -4.36 -3.59
C ALA A 76 -57.82 -5.07 -4.56
N ALA A 77 -57.69 -6.42 -4.63
CA ALA A 77 -58.43 -7.39 -5.46
C ALA A 77 -58.15 -7.34 -6.99
N ALA A 78 -58.15 -8.43 -7.77
CA ALA A 78 -58.49 -9.85 -7.50
C ALA A 78 -57.60 -10.86 -8.30
N ARG A 79 -57.75 -12.16 -7.98
CA ARG A 79 -57.18 -13.36 -8.66
C ARG A 79 -58.23 -14.00 -9.62
N PRO A 80 -58.02 -15.18 -10.27
CA PRO A 80 -56.92 -15.72 -11.12
C PRO A 80 -57.44 -16.40 -12.43
N ARG A 81 -56.61 -17.26 -13.07
CA ARG A 81 -56.87 -18.25 -14.18
C ARG A 81 -56.77 -17.69 -15.62
N GLY A 82 -56.34 -18.45 -16.63
CA GLY A 82 -55.84 -19.85 -16.67
C GLY A 82 -55.35 -20.30 -18.06
N ASN A 83 -54.76 -21.50 -18.15
CA ASN A 83 -54.34 -22.25 -19.36
C ASN A 83 -55.35 -23.43 -19.59
N PRO A 84 -55.34 -24.27 -20.66
CA PRO A 84 -54.38 -24.40 -21.78
C PRO A 84 -55.09 -24.59 -23.18
N ASP A 85 -54.55 -25.47 -24.04
CA ASP A 85 -55.09 -26.10 -25.28
C ASP A 85 -54.94 -25.29 -26.62
N ASP A 86 -54.65 -25.89 -27.80
CA ASP A 86 -54.58 -27.33 -28.19
C ASP A 86 -53.56 -27.64 -29.35
N VAL A 87 -53.56 -28.89 -29.87
CA VAL A 87 -52.48 -29.63 -30.59
C VAL A 87 -52.39 -29.45 -32.14
N ALA A 88 -51.26 -29.91 -32.72
CA ALA A 88 -50.74 -29.69 -34.08
C ALA A 88 -51.16 -30.70 -35.20
N ALA A 89 -50.82 -30.36 -36.47
CA ALA A 89 -50.80 -31.25 -37.64
C ALA A 89 -49.80 -30.78 -38.74
N ALA A 90 -49.45 -31.67 -39.71
CA ALA A 90 -48.52 -31.48 -40.85
C ALA A 90 -48.97 -32.36 -42.06
N PRO A 91 -48.23 -32.66 -43.18
CA PRO A 91 -46.90 -32.25 -43.68
C PRO A 91 -46.81 -32.03 -45.25
N ALA A 92 -45.59 -32.15 -45.86
CA ALA A 92 -45.26 -32.47 -47.28
C ALA A 92 -45.39 -31.37 -48.38
N ALA A 93 -44.65 -31.36 -49.53
CA ALA A 93 -43.39 -32.01 -50.01
C ALA A 93 -42.84 -31.31 -51.31
N PRO A 94 -41.61 -31.58 -51.85
CA PRO A 94 -40.89 -30.72 -52.83
C PRO A 94 -40.68 -31.30 -54.29
N PRO A 95 -39.49 -31.26 -54.96
CA PRO A 95 -39.16 -30.42 -56.13
C PRO A 95 -38.84 -31.18 -57.46
N PRO A 96 -38.43 -30.50 -58.57
CA PRO A 96 -37.06 -30.64 -59.15
C PRO A 96 -36.56 -29.40 -59.99
N ALA A 97 -35.62 -29.49 -60.95
CA ALA A 97 -34.14 -29.51 -60.79
C ALA A 97 -33.36 -29.21 -62.12
N ALA A 98 -32.13 -28.64 -62.04
CA ALA A 98 -31.02 -28.61 -63.06
C ALA A 98 -31.24 -27.84 -64.41
N ALA A 99 -30.27 -27.51 -65.31
CA ALA A 99 -28.78 -27.62 -65.39
C ALA A 99 -28.13 -26.70 -66.49
N ALA A 100 -26.79 -26.53 -66.48
CA ALA A 100 -25.85 -26.32 -67.64
C ALA A 100 -25.88 -25.01 -68.51
N ALA A 101 -24.84 -24.57 -69.27
CA ALA A 101 -23.36 -24.76 -69.28
C ALA A 101 -22.60 -23.84 -70.31
N ALA A 102 -21.24 -23.80 -70.27
CA ALA A 102 -20.26 -23.58 -71.38
C ALA A 102 -20.08 -22.16 -72.05
N ALA A 103 -18.97 -21.78 -72.75
CA ALA A 103 -17.54 -22.21 -72.77
C ALA A 103 -16.60 -21.31 -73.66
N ALA A 104 -15.27 -21.37 -73.41
CA ALA A 104 -14.10 -21.17 -74.33
C ALA A 104 -13.89 -19.81 -75.09
N ALA A 105 -12.80 -19.50 -75.83
CA ALA A 105 -11.57 -20.23 -76.26
C ALA A 105 -10.37 -19.28 -76.62
N ALA A 106 -9.13 -19.84 -76.74
CA ALA A 106 -7.93 -19.37 -77.51
C ALA A 106 -7.35 -17.93 -77.26
N ALA A 107 -6.06 -17.64 -76.98
CA ALA A 107 -4.73 -18.24 -77.26
C ALA A 107 -4.30 -18.16 -78.75
N ALA A 108 -3.08 -17.73 -79.15
CA ALA A 108 -1.86 -17.26 -78.46
C ALA A 108 -1.11 -16.26 -79.41
N ALA A 109 0.10 -15.71 -79.21
CA ALA A 109 1.20 -15.88 -78.23
C ALA A 109 1.81 -14.49 -77.87
N ALA A 110 3.12 -14.15 -77.72
CA ALA A 110 4.44 -14.78 -77.90
C ALA A 110 5.54 -14.05 -77.07
N ALA A 111 6.83 -14.32 -77.35
CA ALA A 111 8.04 -13.57 -76.93
C ALA A 111 8.26 -13.30 -75.41
N ALA A 112 8.85 -14.28 -74.74
CA ALA A 112 9.53 -14.16 -73.44
C ALA A 112 11.06 -13.89 -73.66
N PRO A 113 11.95 -13.77 -72.64
CA PRO A 113 11.77 -14.04 -71.20
C PRO A 113 12.51 -13.00 -70.29
N GLU A 114 12.78 -13.10 -68.98
CA GLU A 114 12.53 -13.99 -67.80
C GLU A 114 12.27 -13.06 -66.58
N LYS A 115 11.75 -13.42 -65.40
CA LYS A 115 10.91 -14.52 -64.88
C LYS A 115 10.35 -14.01 -63.53
N ASN A 116 9.04 -14.11 -63.28
CA ASN A 116 8.45 -14.01 -61.93
C ASN A 116 6.99 -14.49 -61.98
N THR A 117 6.58 -15.37 -61.07
CA THR A 117 5.22 -15.94 -61.04
C THR A 117 4.71 -16.02 -59.59
N PRO A 118 3.49 -15.53 -59.25
CA PRO A 118 3.04 -15.40 -57.85
C PRO A 118 1.84 -16.35 -57.51
N PRO A 119 0.76 -16.00 -56.76
CA PRO A 119 0.51 -16.67 -55.46
C PRO A 119 -0.93 -17.20 -55.22
N LYS A 120 -1.21 -17.63 -53.96
CA LYS A 120 -2.50 -18.14 -53.39
C LYS A 120 -2.87 -19.58 -53.82
N ALA A 121 -3.71 -20.34 -53.10
CA ALA A 121 -4.54 -20.07 -51.90
C ALA A 121 -4.42 -21.23 -50.86
N ALA A 122 -5.20 -21.19 -49.77
CA ALA A 122 -5.01 -22.03 -48.57
C ALA A 122 -6.19 -22.96 -48.21
N THR A 123 -5.89 -24.07 -47.51
CA THR A 123 -6.82 -24.86 -46.69
C THR A 123 -6.10 -25.53 -45.50
N LYS A 124 -6.84 -25.79 -44.42
CA LYS A 124 -6.42 -26.42 -43.13
C LYS A 124 -6.68 -27.94 -43.13
N PRO A 125 -6.32 -28.72 -42.08
CA PRO A 125 -5.14 -28.66 -41.18
C PRO A 125 -4.47 -30.04 -40.95
N VAL A 126 -3.31 -30.07 -40.28
CA VAL A 126 -2.95 -31.05 -39.23
C VAL A 126 -1.72 -30.52 -38.48
N ALA A 127 -1.62 -30.75 -37.17
CA ALA A 127 -0.44 -30.39 -36.40
C ALA A 127 0.67 -31.45 -36.63
N GLN A 128 1.66 -31.12 -37.45
CA GLN A 128 2.93 -31.83 -37.52
C GLN A 128 4.09 -30.89 -37.17
N VAL A 129 5.14 -31.47 -36.59
CA VAL A 129 6.32 -30.77 -36.11
C VAL A 129 7.04 -30.08 -37.27
N ALA A 130 6.99 -28.75 -37.30
CA ALA A 130 7.67 -27.88 -38.25
C ALA A 130 8.15 -26.64 -37.48
N SER A 131 9.41 -26.62 -37.01
CA SER A 131 10.61 -26.25 -37.77
C SER A 131 10.74 -24.73 -37.95
N VAL A 132 11.77 -24.16 -37.33
CA VAL A 132 12.09 -22.71 -37.30
C VAL A 132 12.05 -22.10 -38.71
N PRO A 133 11.38 -20.94 -38.91
CA PRO A 133 11.39 -20.24 -40.19
C PRO A 133 12.80 -19.83 -40.62
N LYS A 134 13.14 -20.09 -41.88
CA LYS A 134 14.51 -19.97 -42.42
C LYS A 134 15.05 -18.52 -42.49
N SER A 135 14.25 -17.53 -42.11
CA SER A 135 14.66 -16.15 -41.88
C SER A 135 15.60 -15.98 -40.68
N VAL A 136 15.62 -16.93 -39.72
CA VAL A 136 16.60 -16.95 -38.62
C VAL A 136 18.01 -17.30 -39.12
N GLU A 137 18.13 -18.09 -40.19
CA GLU A 137 19.42 -18.62 -40.68
C GLU A 137 20.26 -17.59 -41.46
N GLN A 138 19.68 -16.44 -41.82
CA GLN A 138 20.42 -15.28 -42.35
C GLN A 138 20.56 -14.12 -41.34
N ALA A 139 20.08 -14.30 -40.11
CA ALA A 139 20.46 -13.49 -38.95
C ALA A 139 21.76 -14.01 -38.29
N ALA A 140 22.50 -14.92 -38.95
CA ALA A 140 23.82 -15.42 -38.55
C ALA A 140 24.94 -14.37 -38.74
N ALA A 141 24.70 -13.15 -38.27
CA ALA A 141 25.69 -12.09 -38.14
C ALA A 141 26.21 -12.08 -36.69
N GLU A 142 27.37 -12.71 -36.49
CA GLU A 142 28.15 -12.65 -35.24
C GLU A 142 27.37 -12.98 -33.95
N THR A 143 26.70 -14.14 -33.92
CA THR A 143 26.20 -14.72 -32.66
C THR A 143 27.38 -14.93 -31.71
N ALA A 144 27.44 -14.16 -30.62
CA ALA A 144 28.51 -14.26 -29.65
C ALA A 144 28.51 -15.66 -28.99
N VAL A 145 29.67 -16.31 -28.96
CA VAL A 145 29.85 -17.54 -28.18
C VAL A 145 29.83 -17.13 -26.70
N PRO A 146 29.00 -17.76 -25.85
CA PRO A 146 28.88 -17.35 -24.44
C PRO A 146 30.21 -17.55 -23.71
N ASP A 147 30.60 -16.56 -22.90
CA ASP A 147 31.86 -16.56 -22.17
C ASP A 147 31.75 -17.42 -20.89
N LEU A 148 31.74 -18.73 -21.10
CA LEU A 148 31.55 -19.75 -20.05
C LEU A 148 32.56 -19.66 -18.90
N ALA A 149 33.66 -18.91 -19.06
CA ALA A 149 34.67 -18.68 -18.02
C ALA A 149 34.27 -17.59 -17.01
N LYS A 150 33.26 -16.77 -17.32
CA LYS A 150 32.68 -15.75 -16.42
C LYS A 150 31.44 -16.23 -15.66
N ILE A 151 30.92 -17.41 -15.99
CA ILE A 151 29.74 -17.97 -15.36
C ILE A 151 30.15 -18.69 -14.07
N GLU A 152 29.93 -18.05 -12.92
CA GLU A 152 30.21 -18.64 -11.59
C GLU A 152 29.40 -19.92 -11.33
N VAL A 153 28.19 -19.98 -11.91
CA VAL A 153 27.33 -21.16 -11.94
C VAL A 153 28.04 -22.29 -12.71
N LYS A 154 28.62 -23.24 -11.97
CA LYS A 154 29.26 -24.45 -12.53
C LYS A 154 28.23 -25.35 -13.21
N PRO A 155 28.61 -26.16 -14.23
CA PRO A 155 27.67 -27.12 -14.79
C PRO A 155 27.24 -28.12 -13.72
N ILE A 156 25.99 -28.57 -13.77
CA ILE A 156 25.39 -29.43 -12.74
C ILE A 156 26.13 -30.76 -12.54
N SER A 157 26.80 -31.25 -13.60
CA SER A 157 27.67 -32.43 -13.60
C SER A 157 29.01 -32.25 -12.85
N GLU A 158 29.42 -31.02 -12.54
CA GLU A 158 30.64 -30.71 -11.77
C GLU A 158 30.36 -30.30 -10.32
N ARG A 159 29.09 -30.23 -9.89
CA ARG A 159 28.73 -29.92 -8.50
C ARG A 159 28.76 -31.17 -7.62
N ALA A 160 29.24 -31.01 -6.40
CA ALA A 160 29.22 -32.08 -5.41
C ALA A 160 27.79 -32.26 -4.89
N ILE A 161 27.11 -33.32 -5.35
CA ILE A 161 25.80 -33.73 -4.84
C ILE A 161 26.01 -34.35 -3.45
N ASN A 162 25.92 -33.54 -2.41
CA ASN A 162 25.82 -34.03 -1.04
C ASN A 162 24.34 -34.38 -0.75
N ASN A 163 24.09 -35.60 -0.27
CA ASN A 163 22.76 -36.13 0.04
C ASN A 163 22.56 -36.38 1.55
N GLU A 164 23.47 -35.93 2.41
CA GLU A 164 23.48 -36.23 3.86
C GLU A 164 22.65 -35.23 4.70
N LEU A 165 21.52 -34.73 4.16
CA LEU A 165 20.52 -34.00 4.95
C LEU A 165 19.34 -34.91 5.35
N SER A 166 18.80 -34.67 6.54
CA SER A 166 17.53 -35.29 6.96
C SER A 166 16.33 -34.78 6.14
N ASP A 167 15.21 -35.50 6.18
CA ASP A 167 13.97 -35.08 5.51
C ASP A 167 13.48 -33.70 5.97
N GLU A 168 13.69 -33.36 7.26
CA GLU A 168 13.32 -32.05 7.79
C GLU A 168 14.24 -30.94 7.26
N GLU A 169 15.56 -31.15 7.26
CA GLU A 169 16.51 -30.19 6.69
C GLU A 169 16.31 -30.02 5.19
N SER A 170 15.99 -31.10 4.47
CA SER A 170 15.61 -31.10 3.05
C SER A 170 14.33 -30.27 2.81
N ARG A 171 13.32 -30.40 3.67
CA ARG A 171 12.12 -29.54 3.64
C ARG A 171 12.48 -28.08 3.94
N ARG A 172 13.25 -27.83 5.01
CA ARG A 172 13.69 -26.49 5.44
C ARG A 172 14.50 -25.79 4.34
N ALA A 173 15.37 -26.52 3.63
CA ALA A 173 16.12 -26.03 2.46
C ALA A 173 15.21 -25.75 1.25
N THR A 174 14.26 -26.63 0.96
CA THR A 174 13.33 -26.47 -0.18
C THR A 174 12.38 -25.29 0.00
N VAL A 175 11.89 -25.06 1.23
CA VAL A 175 11.11 -23.85 1.57
C VAL A 175 11.93 -22.58 1.36
N ARG A 176 13.19 -22.53 1.83
CA ARG A 176 14.09 -21.38 1.59
C ARG A 176 14.30 -21.10 0.09
N LYS A 177 14.43 -22.14 -0.73
CA LYS A 177 14.55 -22.01 -2.19
C LYS A 177 13.26 -21.50 -2.85
N MET A 178 12.09 -22.01 -2.46
CA MET A 178 10.81 -21.49 -2.95
C MET A 178 10.58 -20.04 -2.53
N LEU A 179 10.94 -19.66 -1.30
CA LEU A 179 10.88 -18.28 -0.82
C LEU A 179 11.75 -17.37 -1.69
N LYS A 180 13.03 -17.70 -1.91
CA LYS A 180 13.90 -16.98 -2.85
C LYS A 180 13.28 -16.81 -4.25
N ILE A 181 12.65 -17.85 -4.80
CA ILE A 181 11.99 -17.77 -6.11
C ILE A 181 10.76 -16.87 -6.06
N PHE A 182 10.00 -16.86 -4.97
CA PHE A 182 8.85 -15.98 -4.82
C PHE A 182 9.25 -14.51 -4.52
N ASP A 183 10.33 -14.29 -3.78
CA ASP A 183 10.94 -12.98 -3.59
C ASP A 183 11.42 -12.42 -4.95
N ALA A 184 12.08 -13.26 -5.77
CA ALA A 184 12.44 -12.92 -7.14
C ALA A 184 11.22 -12.68 -8.05
N LEU A 185 10.12 -13.44 -7.91
CA LEU A 185 8.86 -13.18 -8.60
C LEU A 185 8.21 -11.85 -8.16
N THR A 186 8.32 -11.49 -6.88
CA THR A 186 7.77 -10.26 -6.31
C THR A 186 8.57 -9.04 -6.78
N ALA A 187 9.90 -9.17 -6.88
CA ALA A 187 10.76 -8.15 -7.46
C ALA A 187 10.54 -7.99 -8.97
N TYR A 188 10.50 -9.08 -9.74
CA TYR A 188 10.11 -9.04 -11.15
C TYR A 188 8.74 -8.38 -11.33
N GLN A 189 7.78 -8.73 -10.45
CA GLN A 189 6.43 -8.16 -10.47
C GLN A 189 6.44 -6.64 -10.43
N LYS A 190 7.23 -6.05 -9.53
CA LYS A 190 7.35 -4.60 -9.43
C LYS A 190 7.82 -3.98 -10.74
N ASP A 191 8.96 -4.44 -11.24
CA ASP A 191 9.61 -3.90 -12.45
C ASP A 191 8.70 -4.02 -13.68
N HIS A 192 7.86 -5.06 -13.73
CA HIS A 192 6.97 -5.36 -14.85
C HIS A 192 5.52 -4.91 -14.61
N GLY A 193 5.31 -3.93 -13.71
CA GLY A 193 4.04 -3.22 -13.56
C GLY A 193 3.00 -3.96 -12.71
N GLY A 194 3.45 -4.59 -11.63
CA GLY A 194 2.66 -5.32 -10.63
C GLY A 194 2.18 -6.70 -11.07
N LYS A 195 2.83 -7.35 -12.04
CA LYS A 195 2.33 -8.55 -12.73
C LYS A 195 3.32 -9.70 -12.70
N PHE A 196 2.85 -10.93 -12.47
CA PHE A 196 3.69 -12.12 -12.63
C PHE A 196 4.33 -12.15 -14.04
N PRO A 197 5.54 -12.70 -14.19
CA PRO A 197 6.10 -12.94 -15.52
C PRO A 197 5.14 -13.78 -16.36
N THR A 198 5.12 -13.53 -17.67
CA THR A 198 4.54 -14.52 -18.59
C THR A 198 5.36 -15.81 -18.49
N PRO A 199 4.78 -17.01 -18.69
CA PRO A 199 5.51 -18.27 -18.59
C PRO A 199 6.74 -18.37 -19.52
N PHE A 200 6.77 -17.52 -20.54
CA PHE A 200 7.85 -17.40 -21.51
C PHE A 200 7.93 -15.98 -22.08
N THR A 201 9.09 -15.63 -22.63
CA THR A 201 9.28 -14.47 -23.52
C THR A 201 8.95 -14.81 -24.96
N VAL A 202 8.67 -13.78 -25.77
CA VAL A 202 8.48 -13.90 -27.23
C VAL A 202 9.31 -12.86 -27.97
N ASN A 203 9.88 -13.23 -29.12
CA ASN A 203 10.58 -12.29 -30.01
C ASN A 203 9.61 -11.52 -30.92
N GLU A 204 10.14 -10.59 -31.72
CA GLU A 204 9.36 -9.74 -32.65
C GLU A 204 8.53 -10.53 -33.69
N ALA A 205 8.90 -11.80 -33.97
CA ALA A 205 8.17 -12.69 -34.86
C ALA A 205 7.05 -13.50 -34.15
N GLY A 206 6.84 -13.29 -32.84
CA GLY A 206 5.87 -14.01 -32.02
C GLY A 206 6.30 -15.44 -31.67
N ILE A 207 7.58 -15.77 -31.78
CA ILE A 207 8.13 -17.09 -31.43
C ILE A 207 8.53 -17.07 -29.95
N GLN A 208 8.19 -18.13 -29.21
CA GLN A 208 8.58 -18.31 -27.81
C GLN A 208 10.08 -18.55 -27.68
N CYS A 209 10.75 -17.78 -26.82
CA CYS A 209 12.21 -17.82 -26.64
C CYS A 209 12.61 -18.61 -25.39
N LEU A 210 12.45 -17.99 -24.21
CA LEU A 210 13.02 -18.44 -22.93
C LEU A 210 11.93 -18.51 -21.84
N SER A 211 12.13 -19.38 -20.84
CA SER A 211 11.29 -19.50 -19.64
C SER A 211 11.32 -18.25 -18.77
N TRP A 212 10.26 -17.99 -18.00
CA TRP A 212 10.25 -16.99 -16.90
C TRP A 212 11.42 -17.15 -15.94
N ARG A 213 11.92 -18.38 -15.74
CA ARG A 213 13.10 -18.67 -14.92
C ARG A 213 14.37 -17.97 -15.37
N VAL A 214 14.50 -17.72 -16.69
CA VAL A 214 15.63 -16.98 -17.25
C VAL A 214 15.46 -15.50 -16.92
N GLU A 215 14.27 -14.95 -17.13
CA GLU A 215 13.91 -13.58 -16.74
C GLU A 215 14.04 -13.32 -15.22
N LEU A 216 14.01 -14.37 -14.39
CA LEU A 216 14.30 -14.30 -12.95
C LEU A 216 15.79 -14.39 -12.58
N LEU A 217 16.70 -14.75 -13.49
CA LEU A 217 18.13 -14.88 -13.15
C LEU A 217 18.74 -13.63 -12.52
N PRO A 218 18.46 -12.38 -12.99
CA PRO A 218 18.98 -11.18 -12.32
C PRO A 218 18.48 -11.07 -10.88
N TYR A 219 17.20 -11.36 -10.66
CA TYR A 219 16.51 -11.30 -9.37
C TYR A 219 16.90 -12.44 -8.41
N LEU A 220 17.48 -13.52 -8.93
CA LEU A 220 18.06 -14.64 -8.17
C LEU A 220 19.57 -14.49 -7.91
N GLY A 221 20.20 -13.41 -8.36
CA GLY A 221 21.64 -13.17 -8.17
C GLY A 221 22.55 -13.78 -9.24
N TYR A 222 22.04 -14.01 -10.45
CA TYR A 222 22.77 -14.60 -11.58
C TYR A 222 22.78 -13.71 -12.86
N PRO A 223 23.06 -12.39 -12.78
CA PRO A 223 23.02 -11.50 -13.95
C PRO A 223 24.12 -11.81 -14.99
N GLU A 224 25.24 -12.38 -14.60
CA GLU A 224 26.30 -12.84 -15.52
C GLU A 224 25.77 -13.95 -16.42
N LEU A 225 25.13 -14.97 -15.83
CA LEU A 225 24.51 -16.08 -16.56
C LEU A 225 23.35 -15.57 -17.44
N TYR A 226 22.53 -14.66 -16.93
CA TYR A 226 21.49 -13.98 -17.71
C TYR A 226 22.06 -13.31 -18.97
N SER A 227 23.14 -12.54 -18.83
CA SER A 227 23.77 -11.81 -19.95
C SER A 227 24.38 -12.68 -21.05
N GLN A 228 24.49 -14.00 -20.83
CA GLN A 228 24.96 -14.95 -21.84
C GLN A 228 23.83 -15.52 -22.72
N PHE A 229 22.56 -15.26 -22.40
CA PHE A 229 21.42 -15.67 -23.22
C PHE A 229 21.14 -14.67 -24.36
N ASP A 230 20.90 -15.21 -25.55
CA ASP A 230 20.29 -14.50 -26.67
C ASP A 230 18.76 -14.59 -26.54
N HIS A 231 18.15 -13.51 -26.04
CA HIS A 231 16.69 -13.40 -25.84
C HIS A 231 15.89 -13.38 -27.16
N SER A 232 16.54 -13.27 -28.32
CA SER A 232 15.87 -13.26 -29.62
C SER A 232 15.61 -14.67 -30.19
N VAL A 233 16.25 -15.72 -29.65
CA VAL A 233 16.16 -17.10 -30.16
C VAL A 233 15.66 -18.10 -29.10
N PRO A 234 15.11 -19.27 -29.52
CA PRO A 234 14.68 -20.31 -28.60
C PRO A 234 15.78 -20.82 -27.66
N TRP A 235 15.37 -21.19 -26.44
CA TRP A 235 16.19 -21.76 -25.36
C TRP A 235 17.15 -22.89 -25.75
N ASN A 236 16.84 -23.66 -26.79
CA ASN A 236 17.63 -24.81 -27.27
C ASN A 236 18.42 -24.54 -28.57
N PHE A 237 18.57 -23.28 -28.97
CA PHE A 237 19.24 -22.86 -30.19
C PHE A 237 20.40 -21.89 -29.91
N GLY A 238 21.41 -21.87 -30.79
CA GLY A 238 22.55 -20.96 -30.69
C GLY A 238 23.28 -21.05 -29.35
N ALA A 239 23.65 -19.88 -28.79
CA ALA A 239 24.34 -19.76 -27.50
C ALA A 239 23.54 -20.37 -26.33
N ASN A 240 22.20 -20.22 -26.33
CA ASN A 240 21.32 -20.62 -25.23
C ASN A 240 21.43 -22.11 -24.89
N LYS A 241 21.70 -22.94 -25.90
CA LYS A 241 21.84 -24.40 -25.76
C LYS A 241 23.06 -24.81 -24.93
N GLU A 242 24.13 -24.02 -24.94
CA GLU A 242 25.36 -24.33 -24.20
C GLU A 242 25.28 -23.91 -22.71
N LEU A 243 24.17 -23.25 -22.32
CA LEU A 243 23.87 -22.83 -20.96
C LEU A 243 22.92 -23.78 -20.20
N LEU A 244 22.40 -24.83 -20.85
CA LEU A 244 21.38 -25.71 -20.27
C LEU A 244 21.87 -26.44 -18.99
N ASP A 245 23.14 -26.84 -18.93
CA ASP A 245 23.71 -27.49 -17.74
C ASP A 245 23.99 -26.50 -16.58
N ARG A 246 23.82 -25.18 -16.78
CA ARG A 246 24.08 -24.12 -15.79
C ARG A 246 22.86 -23.79 -14.93
N ILE A 247 22.21 -24.81 -14.37
CA ILE A 247 20.96 -24.64 -13.59
C ILE A 247 21.23 -23.89 -12.27
N PRO A 248 20.56 -22.77 -11.95
CA PRO A 248 20.58 -22.17 -10.61
C PRO A 248 20.20 -23.16 -9.50
N ASP A 249 20.87 -23.10 -8.35
CA ASP A 249 20.58 -24.04 -7.25
C ASP A 249 19.16 -23.88 -6.71
N GLU A 250 18.58 -22.67 -6.75
CA GLU A 250 17.22 -22.38 -6.30
C GLU A 250 16.14 -23.20 -7.01
N PHE A 251 16.30 -23.53 -8.30
CA PHE A 251 15.30 -24.33 -9.03
C PHE A 251 15.39 -25.84 -8.77
N LEU A 252 16.46 -26.29 -8.09
CA LEU A 252 16.71 -27.68 -7.72
C LEU A 252 16.17 -27.98 -6.31
N THR A 253 15.58 -29.15 -6.07
CA THR A 253 15.45 -29.65 -4.69
C THR A 253 16.81 -30.19 -4.19
N HIS A 254 16.92 -30.51 -2.89
CA HIS A 254 18.21 -30.94 -2.33
C HIS A 254 18.57 -32.36 -2.78
N GLY A 255 19.78 -32.53 -3.32
CA GLY A 255 20.30 -33.80 -3.84
C GLY A 255 20.05 -34.03 -5.34
N ASP A 256 19.42 -33.08 -6.02
CA ASP A 256 18.89 -33.27 -7.37
C ASP A 256 19.66 -32.52 -8.47
N THR A 257 19.38 -32.90 -9.71
CA THR A 257 20.03 -32.35 -10.92
C THR A 257 19.03 -31.76 -11.92
N LYS A 258 17.77 -31.55 -11.52
CA LYS A 258 16.69 -31.06 -12.39
C LYS A 258 15.82 -29.97 -11.74
N THR A 259 15.06 -29.30 -12.59
CA THR A 259 14.14 -28.18 -12.28
C THR A 259 12.91 -28.61 -11.44
N ASN A 260 13.13 -29.08 -10.21
CA ASN A 260 12.06 -29.61 -9.35
C ASN A 260 11.10 -28.55 -8.79
N ILE A 261 11.48 -27.26 -8.79
CA ILE A 261 10.58 -26.16 -8.41
C ILE A 261 10.03 -25.50 -9.69
N VAL A 262 8.70 -25.50 -9.82
CA VAL A 262 7.99 -25.08 -11.03
C VAL A 262 6.78 -24.21 -10.71
N ALA A 263 6.34 -23.42 -11.69
CA ALA A 263 5.13 -22.63 -11.60
C ALA A 263 3.88 -23.47 -11.92
N VAL A 264 2.73 -23.03 -11.40
CA VAL A 264 1.40 -23.53 -11.79
C VAL A 264 0.89 -22.69 -12.95
N ALA A 265 0.93 -23.24 -14.17
CA ALA A 265 0.69 -22.51 -15.42
C ALA A 265 -0.51 -23.03 -16.21
N GLY A 266 -1.22 -22.12 -16.87
CA GLY A 266 -2.43 -22.43 -17.65
C GLY A 266 -3.40 -21.25 -17.81
N GLU A 267 -4.45 -21.49 -18.60
CA GLU A 267 -5.62 -20.60 -18.68
C GLU A 267 -6.30 -20.56 -17.30
N PHE A 268 -6.55 -19.36 -16.76
CA PHE A 268 -7.04 -19.11 -15.39
C PHE A 268 -6.07 -19.49 -14.24
N SER A 269 -4.76 -19.35 -14.44
CA SER A 269 -3.73 -19.46 -13.37
C SER A 269 -2.97 -18.14 -13.16
N PRO A 270 -2.18 -17.97 -12.08
CA PRO A 270 -1.30 -16.81 -11.89
C PRO A 270 -0.31 -16.60 -13.06
N PHE A 271 0.18 -17.71 -13.62
CA PHE A 271 1.04 -17.77 -14.79
C PHE A 271 0.21 -17.90 -16.08
N LEU A 272 -0.61 -16.88 -16.34
CA LEU A 272 -1.57 -16.85 -17.45
C LEU A 272 -0.89 -16.80 -18.83
N VAL A 273 -1.18 -17.79 -19.68
CA VAL A 273 -0.85 -17.76 -21.12
C VAL A 273 -1.87 -16.88 -21.85
N SER A 274 -1.64 -15.56 -21.88
CA SER A 274 -2.54 -14.60 -22.56
C SER A 274 -2.09 -14.30 -24.01
N PRO A 275 -3.02 -14.14 -24.99
CA PRO A 275 -2.67 -13.73 -26.37
C PRO A 275 -2.05 -12.32 -26.47
N SER A 276 -2.13 -11.54 -25.40
CA SER A 276 -1.50 -10.23 -25.26
C SER A 276 -0.07 -10.29 -24.72
N HIS A 277 0.44 -11.47 -24.34
CA HIS A 277 1.77 -11.65 -23.72
C HIS A 277 2.02 -10.70 -22.54
N ILE A 278 0.99 -10.53 -21.71
CA ILE A 278 1.00 -9.74 -20.48
C ILE A 278 0.53 -10.66 -19.36
N GLY A 279 1.34 -10.80 -18.30
CA GLY A 279 0.97 -11.53 -17.09
C GLY A 279 -0.04 -10.76 -16.24
N ILE A 280 -0.59 -11.42 -15.22
CA ILE A 280 -1.64 -10.84 -14.37
C ILE A 280 -1.09 -10.38 -13.01
N ALA A 281 -1.73 -9.37 -12.44
CA ALA A 281 -1.41 -8.90 -11.09
C ALA A 281 -2.05 -9.81 -10.02
N PRO A 282 -1.42 -9.99 -8.84
CA PRO A 282 -2.04 -10.71 -7.72
C PRO A 282 -3.42 -10.15 -7.32
N SER A 283 -3.61 -8.82 -7.46
CA SER A 283 -4.88 -8.13 -7.24
C SER A 283 -5.98 -8.46 -8.27
N SER A 284 -5.64 -9.15 -9.36
CA SER A 284 -6.59 -9.64 -10.37
C SER A 284 -7.02 -11.10 -10.13
N ILE A 285 -6.48 -11.76 -9.10
CA ILE A 285 -6.93 -13.08 -8.63
C ILE A 285 -8.23 -12.87 -7.85
N ARG A 286 -9.37 -13.25 -8.43
CA ARG A 286 -10.71 -12.81 -8.01
C ARG A 286 -11.26 -13.51 -6.78
N ASP A 287 -10.88 -14.76 -6.58
CA ASP A 287 -11.00 -15.54 -5.35
C ASP A 287 -9.92 -15.20 -4.31
N GLY A 288 -9.01 -14.29 -4.64
CA GLY A 288 -7.96 -13.75 -3.78
C GLY A 288 -6.67 -14.58 -3.82
N ALA A 289 -5.53 -13.91 -3.95
CA ALA A 289 -4.20 -14.54 -4.05
C ALA A 289 -3.85 -15.53 -2.92
N ALA A 290 -4.51 -15.43 -1.76
CA ALA A 290 -4.35 -16.37 -0.65
C ALA A 290 -4.94 -17.77 -0.95
N ASN A 291 -5.83 -17.91 -1.94
CA ASN A 291 -6.53 -19.14 -2.30
C ASN A 291 -6.01 -19.82 -3.58
N THR A 292 -5.00 -19.25 -4.24
CA THR A 292 -4.41 -19.83 -5.47
C THR A 292 -2.93 -20.16 -5.23
N LEU A 293 -2.46 -21.31 -5.71
CA LEU A 293 -1.06 -21.71 -5.67
C LEU A 293 -0.29 -21.14 -6.86
N VAL A 294 0.99 -20.81 -6.64
CA VAL A 294 1.87 -20.14 -7.62
C VAL A 294 3.10 -20.98 -7.96
N LEU A 295 3.73 -21.61 -6.97
CA LEU A 295 4.88 -22.51 -7.11
C LEU A 295 4.58 -23.86 -6.45
N ILE A 296 5.16 -24.93 -7.00
CA ILE A 296 5.02 -26.28 -6.47
C ILE A 296 6.28 -27.13 -6.73
N GLU A 297 6.55 -28.07 -5.82
CA GLU A 297 7.58 -29.09 -5.96
C GLU A 297 7.06 -30.26 -6.82
N VAL A 298 7.86 -30.73 -7.78
CA VAL A 298 7.49 -31.85 -8.68
C VAL A 298 8.60 -32.88 -8.83
N ASN A 299 8.21 -34.11 -9.19
CA ASN A 299 9.14 -35.22 -9.41
C ASN A 299 9.96 -35.08 -10.71
N ASP A 300 11.16 -35.67 -10.70
CA ASP A 300 12.13 -35.72 -11.80
C ASP A 300 11.63 -36.39 -13.10
N ASP A 301 10.49 -37.08 -13.08
CA ASP A 301 9.85 -37.62 -14.29
C ASP A 301 8.92 -36.62 -15.01
N VAL A 302 8.69 -35.44 -14.42
CA VAL A 302 7.87 -34.34 -15.01
C VAL A 302 8.54 -32.95 -14.98
N THR A 303 9.80 -32.83 -14.54
CA THR A 303 10.55 -31.57 -14.59
C THR A 303 10.89 -31.14 -16.03
N PRO A 304 10.61 -29.90 -16.46
CA PRO A 304 11.08 -29.35 -17.73
C PRO A 304 12.58 -29.01 -17.69
N ASN A 305 13.19 -28.74 -18.85
CA ASN A 305 14.52 -28.11 -18.88
C ASN A 305 14.39 -26.68 -18.34
N TRP A 306 15.34 -26.20 -17.53
CA TRP A 306 15.12 -24.98 -16.72
C TRP A 306 14.95 -23.68 -17.52
N THR A 307 15.40 -23.65 -18.78
CA THR A 307 15.22 -22.50 -19.70
C THR A 307 14.06 -22.70 -20.68
N GLU A 308 13.42 -23.87 -20.69
CA GLU A 308 12.33 -24.23 -21.61
C GLU A 308 11.01 -23.54 -21.19
N PRO A 309 10.19 -23.06 -22.15
CA PRO A 309 8.92 -22.39 -21.89
C PRO A 309 7.80 -23.38 -21.47
N ALA A 310 8.05 -24.18 -20.42
CA ALA A 310 7.15 -25.22 -19.91
C ALA A 310 7.16 -25.28 -18.37
N ASP A 311 6.01 -25.61 -17.79
CA ASP A 311 5.72 -25.62 -16.35
C ASP A 311 4.58 -26.58 -16.00
N PHE A 312 4.21 -26.72 -14.72
CA PHE A 312 3.18 -27.68 -14.30
C PHE A 312 1.78 -27.26 -14.82
N PRO A 313 1.13 -28.08 -15.68
CA PRO A 313 -0.06 -27.64 -16.39
C PRO A 313 -1.33 -27.80 -15.56
N ALA A 314 -1.92 -26.68 -15.14
CA ALA A 314 -3.19 -26.62 -14.44
C ALA A 314 -4.35 -27.09 -15.36
N THR A 315 -4.66 -28.39 -15.32
CA THR A 315 -5.77 -28.98 -16.11
C THR A 315 -6.49 -30.10 -15.35
N ARG A 316 -7.81 -30.24 -15.58
CA ARG A 316 -8.61 -31.36 -15.03
C ARG A 316 -8.17 -32.75 -15.51
N ARG A 317 -7.25 -32.86 -16.48
CA ARG A 317 -6.68 -34.14 -16.93
C ARG A 317 -5.52 -34.59 -16.03
N VAL A 318 -4.71 -33.64 -15.54
CA VAL A 318 -3.58 -33.89 -14.64
C VAL A 318 -4.04 -34.32 -13.24
N ALA A 319 -5.24 -33.93 -12.85
CA ALA A 319 -5.97 -34.38 -11.66
C ALA A 319 -5.75 -35.86 -11.30
N ALA A 320 -5.95 -36.77 -12.25
CA ALA A 320 -5.87 -38.22 -12.04
C ALA A 320 -4.43 -38.75 -11.87
N GLU A 321 -3.42 -37.89 -12.05
CA GLU A 321 -2.00 -38.23 -11.99
C GLU A 321 -1.22 -37.45 -10.93
N ILE A 322 -1.85 -36.46 -10.26
CA ILE A 322 -1.30 -35.69 -9.13
C ILE A 322 -0.48 -36.56 -8.14
N PRO A 323 -0.97 -37.72 -7.65
CA PRO A 323 -0.18 -38.55 -6.71
C PRO A 323 1.07 -39.21 -7.30
N LYS A 324 1.17 -39.33 -8.63
CA LYS A 324 2.36 -39.82 -9.33
C LYS A 324 3.38 -38.71 -9.57
N HIS A 325 2.93 -37.47 -9.72
CA HIS A 325 3.73 -36.33 -10.19
C HIS A 325 4.21 -35.41 -9.06
N LEU A 326 3.52 -35.39 -7.91
CA LEU A 326 3.84 -34.52 -6.76
C LEU A 326 4.33 -35.30 -5.53
N PHE A 327 3.58 -36.29 -5.06
CA PHE A 327 3.79 -36.85 -3.70
C PHE A 327 4.89 -37.93 -3.58
N ARG A 328 5.54 -38.34 -4.67
CA ARG A 328 6.55 -39.42 -4.60
C ARG A 328 7.84 -38.98 -3.91
N LYS A 329 8.27 -37.73 -4.09
CA LYS A 329 9.58 -37.25 -3.61
C LYS A 329 9.72 -37.27 -2.09
N ARG A 330 8.63 -37.07 -1.35
CA ARG A 330 8.60 -37.07 0.13
C ARG A 330 7.70 -38.15 0.74
N GLY A 331 6.83 -38.79 -0.05
CA GLY A 331 6.06 -39.97 0.35
C GLY A 331 4.86 -39.71 1.28
N ASP A 332 4.81 -38.57 1.96
CA ASP A 332 3.70 -38.10 2.80
C ASP A 332 2.98 -36.86 2.23
N GLY A 333 3.67 -35.99 1.48
CA GLY A 333 3.07 -34.84 0.82
C GLY A 333 4.00 -34.14 -0.17
N VAL A 334 3.74 -32.87 -0.40
CA VAL A 334 4.55 -31.98 -1.27
C VAL A 334 4.62 -30.58 -0.66
N ILE A 335 5.70 -29.85 -0.93
CA ILE A 335 5.78 -28.42 -0.60
C ILE A 335 5.19 -27.60 -1.76
N ALA A 336 4.37 -26.61 -1.44
CA ALA A 336 3.82 -25.66 -2.40
C ALA A 336 3.79 -24.25 -1.81
N MET A 337 3.47 -23.25 -2.64
CA MET A 337 3.39 -21.85 -2.23
C MET A 337 2.12 -21.19 -2.77
N TRP A 338 1.44 -20.45 -1.91
CA TRP A 338 0.29 -19.61 -2.26
C TRP A 338 0.75 -18.35 -3.01
N ALA A 339 -0.11 -17.72 -3.82
CA ALA A 339 0.22 -16.51 -4.58
C ALA A 339 0.41 -15.25 -3.69
N THR A 340 0.29 -15.41 -2.37
CA THR A 340 0.75 -14.47 -1.32
C THR A 340 2.19 -14.70 -0.85
N GLY A 341 2.89 -15.70 -1.38
CA GLY A 341 4.25 -16.10 -0.96
C GLY A 341 4.30 -17.01 0.26
N LEU A 342 3.16 -17.29 0.90
CA LEU A 342 3.10 -18.17 2.06
C LEU A 342 3.40 -19.63 1.65
N PRO A 343 4.46 -20.28 2.18
CA PRO A 343 4.70 -21.69 1.94
C PRO A 343 3.66 -22.55 2.67
N THR A 344 3.38 -23.73 2.13
CA THR A 344 2.49 -24.73 2.74
C THR A 344 3.02 -26.13 2.50
N PHE A 345 2.80 -27.02 3.46
CA PHE A 345 2.75 -28.44 3.13
C PHE A 345 1.38 -28.79 2.55
N ILE A 346 1.32 -29.81 1.70
CA ILE A 346 0.06 -30.40 1.24
C ILE A 346 0.20 -31.91 1.37
N HIS A 347 -0.39 -32.48 2.43
CA HIS A 347 -0.39 -33.93 2.67
C HIS A 347 -1.13 -34.69 1.56
N LYS A 348 -0.64 -35.88 1.20
CA LYS A 348 -1.16 -36.71 0.10
C LYS A 348 -2.63 -37.12 0.22
N ASP A 349 -3.17 -37.09 1.44
CA ASP A 349 -4.56 -37.45 1.74
C ASP A 349 -5.55 -36.29 1.50
N VAL A 350 -5.06 -35.09 1.14
CA VAL A 350 -5.90 -33.97 0.69
C VAL A 350 -6.73 -34.39 -0.52
N GLN A 351 -8.04 -34.15 -0.46
CA GLN A 351 -8.95 -34.50 -1.56
C GLN A 351 -8.51 -33.80 -2.85
N THR A 352 -8.32 -34.58 -3.92
CA THR A 352 -7.74 -34.10 -5.18
C THR A 352 -8.51 -32.91 -5.76
N ASN A 353 -9.83 -32.85 -5.58
CA ASN A 353 -10.66 -31.72 -6.01
C ASN A 353 -10.27 -30.39 -5.34
N LEU A 354 -9.94 -30.40 -4.04
CA LEU A 354 -9.52 -29.18 -3.32
C LEU A 354 -8.14 -28.69 -3.81
N LEU A 355 -7.24 -29.62 -4.16
CA LEU A 355 -5.92 -29.27 -4.72
C LEU A 355 -6.03 -28.78 -6.18
N ILE A 356 -6.93 -29.36 -6.98
CA ILE A 356 -7.26 -28.84 -8.33
C ILE A 356 -7.83 -27.43 -8.21
N ASP A 357 -8.71 -27.19 -7.25
CA ASP A 357 -9.36 -25.90 -7.05
C ASP A 357 -8.37 -24.82 -6.64
N ALA A 358 -7.35 -25.16 -5.86
CA ALA A 358 -6.21 -24.27 -5.55
C ALA A 358 -5.31 -23.91 -6.75
N PHE A 359 -5.46 -24.57 -7.91
CA PHE A 359 -4.68 -24.25 -9.12
C PHE A 359 -5.37 -23.27 -10.08
N PHE A 360 -6.63 -22.88 -9.82
CA PHE A 360 -7.42 -22.03 -10.73
C PHE A 360 -7.99 -20.81 -10.02
N ILE A 361 -8.01 -19.69 -10.74
CA ILE A 361 -8.66 -18.43 -10.35
C ILE A 361 -10.16 -18.53 -10.68
N LYS A 362 -11.02 -18.38 -9.66
CA LYS A 362 -12.48 -18.52 -9.74
C LYS A 362 -13.25 -17.24 -9.36
N ASP A 363 -14.54 -17.22 -9.68
CA ASP A 363 -15.48 -16.13 -9.38
C ASP A 363 -16.38 -16.37 -8.15
N GLU A 364 -16.40 -17.57 -7.56
CA GLU A 364 -17.35 -17.97 -6.48
C GLU A 364 -16.67 -18.66 -5.28
N GLN A 365 -17.18 -18.45 -4.06
CA GLN A 365 -16.45 -18.62 -2.78
C GLN A 365 -16.47 -20.04 -2.14
N ASP A 366 -16.57 -21.11 -2.91
CA ASP A 366 -16.70 -22.48 -2.36
C ASP A 366 -15.38 -23.07 -1.82
N PHE A 367 -14.23 -22.61 -2.31
CA PHE A 367 -12.90 -23.06 -1.87
C PHE A 367 -12.24 -22.02 -0.95
N LYS A 368 -11.47 -22.50 0.05
CA LYS A 368 -10.60 -21.67 0.90
C LYS A 368 -9.30 -22.40 1.20
N ALA A 369 -8.17 -21.70 1.13
CA ALA A 369 -6.85 -22.28 1.40
C ALA A 369 -6.75 -23.00 2.75
N SER A 370 -7.45 -22.53 3.79
CA SER A 370 -7.51 -23.18 5.11
C SER A 370 -8.09 -24.60 5.11
N GLN A 371 -8.67 -25.08 4.00
CA GLN A 371 -9.11 -26.47 3.81
C GLN A 371 -7.95 -27.42 3.49
N ILE A 372 -6.82 -26.91 2.97
CA ILE A 372 -5.65 -27.72 2.56
C ILE A 372 -4.29 -27.16 3.03
N HIS A 373 -4.23 -25.92 3.50
CA HIS A 373 -3.04 -25.29 4.03
C HIS A 373 -2.58 -26.01 5.31
N GLN A 374 -1.30 -26.34 5.37
CA GLN A 374 -0.66 -26.95 6.54
C GLN A 374 0.67 -26.25 6.81
N THR A 375 0.86 -25.81 8.04
CA THR A 375 2.11 -25.17 8.49
C THR A 375 3.25 -26.18 8.48
N ILE A 376 4.42 -25.74 7.99
CA ILE A 376 5.63 -26.56 7.96
C ILE A 376 6.34 -26.35 9.30
N ALA A 377 6.11 -27.26 10.24
CA ALA A 377 6.75 -27.22 11.56
C ALA A 377 8.23 -27.64 11.48
N PHE A 378 9.03 -27.06 12.38
CA PHE A 378 10.47 -27.26 12.50
C PHE A 378 10.86 -27.24 13.98
N GLU A 379 11.76 -28.11 14.44
CA GLU A 379 12.28 -28.06 15.81
C GLU A 379 13.63 -27.30 15.88
N GLU A 380 13.97 -26.78 17.05
CA GLU A 380 15.20 -26.00 17.32
C GLU A 380 16.05 -26.63 18.44
N PRO A 381 17.38 -26.72 18.30
CA PRO A 381 18.27 -27.29 19.31
C PRO A 381 18.68 -26.26 20.39
N GLY A 382 18.69 -26.68 21.66
CA GLY A 382 18.98 -25.81 22.81
C GLY A 382 20.46 -25.70 23.22
N GLU A 383 20.74 -24.72 24.09
CA GLU A 383 22.08 -24.41 24.63
C GLU A 383 22.41 -25.21 25.91
N GLU A 384 23.71 -25.45 26.17
CA GLU A 384 24.23 -25.86 27.49
C GLU A 384 25.43 -25.00 27.92
N ASN A 385 25.51 -24.71 29.22
CA ASN A 385 26.59 -23.96 29.89
C ASN A 385 27.25 -24.83 30.97
N THR A 386 28.58 -25.03 30.90
CA THR A 386 29.40 -25.48 32.05
C THR A 386 30.80 -24.81 32.02
N ALA A 387 31.49 -24.77 33.16
CA ALA A 387 32.64 -23.88 33.42
C ALA A 387 33.87 -24.60 34.01
N GLY A 388 35.02 -23.93 34.03
CA GLY A 388 36.20 -24.34 34.83
C GLY A 388 37.53 -23.66 34.47
N ASP A 389 38.30 -23.30 35.50
CA ASP A 389 39.77 -23.15 35.62
C ASP A 389 40.52 -22.17 34.65
N GLU A 390 41.02 -21.02 35.14
CA GLU A 390 42.38 -20.75 35.71
C GLU A 390 43.49 -20.52 34.65
N ILE A 391 44.45 -19.56 34.74
CA ILE A 391 45.06 -18.85 35.88
C ILE A 391 45.65 -17.45 35.48
N MET A 392 46.01 -16.62 36.47
CA MET A 392 46.85 -15.38 36.54
C MET A 392 47.85 -15.05 35.37
N ALA A 393 48.34 -13.81 35.12
CA ALA A 393 48.41 -12.49 35.80
C ALA A 393 48.53 -11.35 34.71
N SER A 394 48.66 -10.04 34.96
CA SER A 394 48.92 -9.20 36.16
C SER A 394 48.26 -7.79 35.99
N GLN A 395 47.78 -7.14 37.05
CA GLN A 395 48.39 -5.93 37.69
C GLN A 395 49.11 -4.95 36.74
N THR A 396 48.92 -3.62 36.78
CA THR A 396 48.12 -2.66 37.61
C THR A 396 48.07 -1.29 36.86
N ASP A 397 47.45 -0.15 37.22
CA ASP A 397 46.67 0.47 38.33
C ASP A 397 45.96 1.74 37.70
N ALA A 398 44.99 2.49 38.26
CA ALA A 398 43.99 2.34 39.34
C ALA A 398 43.02 3.56 39.34
N ILE A 399 41.74 3.36 39.73
CA ILE A 399 40.85 4.21 40.59
C ILE A 399 40.68 5.72 40.24
N THR A 400 39.51 6.37 40.17
CA THR A 400 38.09 6.19 40.66
C THR A 400 37.07 6.18 39.50
N GLU A 401 35.93 5.48 39.56
CA GLU A 401 34.62 5.87 40.17
C GLU A 401 34.12 7.28 39.76
N ILE A 402 32.84 7.52 39.44
CA ILE A 402 31.59 6.96 40.02
C ILE A 402 30.60 6.43 38.97
N ASP A 403 29.85 5.39 39.35
CA ASP A 403 28.74 4.77 38.62
C ASP A 403 27.51 5.66 38.42
N LEU A 404 26.78 5.39 37.33
CA LEU A 404 25.34 5.11 37.43
C LEU A 404 24.86 4.32 36.20
N ALA A 405 24.66 3.02 36.39
CA ALA A 405 24.09 2.15 35.36
C ALA A 405 22.63 2.53 35.08
N VAL A 406 22.31 2.72 33.80
CA VAL A 406 20.94 2.76 33.27
C VAL A 406 20.89 1.71 32.17
N SER A 407 19.89 0.82 32.22
CA SER A 407 19.73 -0.31 31.29
C SER A 407 19.56 0.16 29.85
N ALA A 408 20.21 -0.53 28.91
CA ALA A 408 20.30 -0.13 27.50
C ALA A 408 18.95 -0.05 26.77
N ASP A 409 17.91 -0.69 27.29
CA ASP A 409 16.57 -0.76 26.68
C ASP A 409 15.82 0.60 26.69
N ASP A 410 16.17 1.53 27.58
CA ASP A 410 15.41 2.78 27.83
C ASP A 410 15.85 3.97 26.95
N PHE A 411 16.61 3.72 25.88
CA PHE A 411 17.43 4.77 25.24
C PHE A 411 16.89 5.43 23.97
N VAL A 412 15.94 4.82 23.24
CA VAL A 412 15.34 5.41 22.02
C VAL A 412 13.93 5.95 22.31
N VAL A 413 13.84 7.25 22.63
CA VAL A 413 12.58 7.93 22.94
C VAL A 413 11.86 8.35 21.65
N ASP A 414 11.18 7.41 21.00
CA ASP A 414 10.52 7.62 19.70
C ASP A 414 9.10 8.19 19.83
N ARG A 415 9.02 9.47 20.22
CA ARG A 415 7.77 10.20 20.55
C ARG A 415 6.82 10.48 19.36
N VAL A 416 6.96 9.73 18.25
CA VAL A 416 6.17 9.84 17.02
C VAL A 416 5.65 8.46 16.55
N LEU A 417 6.18 7.35 17.11
CA LEU A 417 5.56 6.04 16.97
C LEU A 417 4.27 6.03 17.81
N ILE A 418 3.15 6.34 17.13
CA ILE A 418 1.81 6.09 17.63
C ILE A 418 1.60 4.57 17.60
N GLU A 419 2.01 3.92 18.70
CA GLU A 419 1.69 2.52 18.98
C GLU A 419 0.18 2.38 19.19
N GLU A 420 -0.42 1.36 18.60
CA GLU A 420 -1.83 1.04 18.83
C GLU A 420 -1.93 0.06 20.00
N GLU A 421 -2.52 0.52 21.11
CA GLU A 421 -2.93 -0.35 22.21
C GLU A 421 -3.90 -1.42 21.68
N ASP A 422 -3.59 -2.69 21.95
CA ASP A 422 -4.42 -3.83 21.55
C ASP A 422 -5.68 -3.90 22.41
N TYR A 423 -6.81 -3.44 21.86
CA TYR A 423 -8.11 -3.46 22.52
C TYR A 423 -8.97 -4.59 21.96
N THR A 424 -9.49 -5.44 22.86
CA THR A 424 -10.49 -6.45 22.51
C THR A 424 -11.82 -5.80 22.12
N ARG A 425 -12.16 -5.81 20.83
CA ARG A 425 -13.37 -5.22 20.24
C ARG A 425 -14.30 -6.29 19.65
N GLU A 426 -15.56 -5.95 19.38
CA GLU A 426 -16.51 -6.84 18.68
C GLU A 426 -16.11 -7.01 17.20
N PRO A 427 -16.17 -8.21 16.60
CA PRO A 427 -15.89 -8.38 15.17
C PRO A 427 -16.90 -7.60 14.31
N GLU A 428 -16.48 -7.08 13.15
CA GLU A 428 -17.38 -6.32 12.26
C GLU A 428 -18.63 -7.14 11.89
N PRO A 429 -19.87 -6.62 12.10
CA PRO A 429 -21.09 -7.32 11.74
C PRO A 429 -21.15 -7.63 10.24
N SER A 430 -21.62 -8.83 9.87
CA SER A 430 -21.64 -9.22 8.46
C SER A 430 -22.50 -8.29 7.60
N VAL A 431 -22.14 -8.15 6.32
CA VAL A 431 -22.86 -7.34 5.33
C VAL A 431 -24.36 -7.68 5.26
N VAL A 432 -24.74 -8.93 5.55
CA VAL A 432 -26.14 -9.35 5.63
C VAL A 432 -26.83 -8.77 6.87
N GLN A 433 -26.22 -8.89 8.06
CA GLN A 433 -26.73 -8.30 9.30
C GLN A 433 -26.89 -6.77 9.16
N ILE A 434 -25.89 -6.08 8.61
CA ILE A 434 -25.93 -4.62 8.38
C ILE A 434 -27.10 -4.25 7.45
N ARG A 435 -27.26 -4.92 6.31
CA ARG A 435 -28.37 -4.64 5.37
C ARG A 435 -29.75 -4.92 5.99
N THR A 436 -29.88 -5.99 6.76
CA THR A 436 -31.13 -6.31 7.49
C THR A 436 -31.43 -5.26 8.54
N ALA A 437 -30.43 -4.83 9.33
CA ALA A 437 -30.56 -3.78 10.33
C ALA A 437 -30.92 -2.42 9.72
N GLN A 438 -30.23 -1.98 8.66
CA GLN A 438 -30.56 -0.77 7.90
C GLN A 438 -32.01 -0.79 7.38
N THR A 439 -32.49 -1.96 6.93
CA THR A 439 -33.88 -2.12 6.44
C THR A 439 -34.89 -1.98 7.58
N LYS A 440 -34.65 -2.63 8.73
CA LYS A 440 -35.45 -2.46 9.95
C LYS A 440 -35.48 -0.99 10.39
N LEU A 441 -34.30 -0.36 10.52
CA LEU A 441 -34.12 1.05 10.91
C LEU A 441 -34.95 1.98 10.03
N ARG A 442 -34.81 1.89 8.70
CA ARG A 442 -35.60 2.69 7.74
C ARG A 442 -37.10 2.51 7.95
N SER A 443 -37.59 1.29 8.20
CA SER A 443 -39.02 1.06 8.44
C SER A 443 -39.51 1.65 9.77
N MET A 444 -38.78 1.44 10.86
CA MET A 444 -39.18 1.84 12.22
C MET A 444 -39.09 3.34 12.45
N PHE A 445 -38.04 3.99 11.93
CA PHE A 445 -37.79 5.42 12.14
C PHE A 445 -38.31 6.29 10.99
N SER A 446 -38.88 5.71 9.94
CA SER A 446 -39.42 6.39 8.74
C SER A 446 -40.08 7.74 9.03
N THR A 447 -41.14 7.78 9.85
CA THR A 447 -41.85 9.01 10.24
C THR A 447 -40.92 10.06 10.85
N ARG A 448 -40.05 9.65 11.79
CA ARG A 448 -39.15 10.55 12.52
C ARG A 448 -38.04 11.11 11.62
N ILE A 449 -37.61 10.34 10.63
CA ILE A 449 -36.69 10.77 9.58
C ILE A 449 -37.35 11.81 8.65
N LYS A 450 -38.66 11.67 8.35
CA LYS A 450 -39.43 12.69 7.60
C LYS A 450 -39.60 13.98 8.42
N GLU A 451 -39.80 13.86 9.73
CA GLU A 451 -39.99 14.98 10.66
C GLU A 451 -38.69 15.77 10.93
N ALA A 452 -37.52 15.12 10.80
CA ALA A 452 -36.19 15.71 10.94
C ALA A 452 -35.80 16.65 9.77
N THR A 453 -36.56 17.73 9.62
CA THR A 453 -36.48 18.67 8.51
C THR A 453 -35.38 19.73 8.68
N THR A 454 -35.01 20.10 9.92
CA THR A 454 -33.93 21.08 10.18
C THR A 454 -32.63 20.39 10.60
N ASN A 455 -31.49 21.10 10.46
CA ASN A 455 -30.20 20.65 10.97
C ASN A 455 -30.25 20.30 12.47
N SER A 456 -31.02 21.05 13.28
CA SER A 456 -31.14 20.78 14.73
C SER A 456 -31.88 19.46 15.01
N ASP A 457 -32.91 19.14 14.23
CA ASP A 457 -33.69 17.92 14.42
C ASP A 457 -32.91 16.68 13.98
N ARG A 458 -32.11 16.81 12.92
CA ARG A 458 -31.16 15.76 12.48
C ARG A 458 -30.04 15.54 13.49
N SER A 459 -29.47 16.60 14.05
CA SER A 459 -28.48 16.52 15.13
C SER A 459 -29.03 15.77 16.34
N LYS A 460 -30.26 16.09 16.78
CA LYS A 460 -30.94 15.36 17.88
C LYS A 460 -31.19 13.90 17.54
N LEU A 461 -31.77 13.61 16.37
CA LEU A 461 -32.08 12.24 15.94
C LEU A 461 -30.82 11.38 15.79
N GLY A 462 -29.72 11.96 15.29
CA GLY A 462 -28.43 11.28 15.24
C GLY A 462 -27.81 11.01 16.61
N LYS A 463 -27.95 11.94 17.58
CA LYS A 463 -27.51 11.74 18.97
C LYS A 463 -28.29 10.61 19.66
N GLU A 464 -29.61 10.60 19.51
CA GLU A 464 -30.47 9.51 19.97
C GLU A 464 -30.12 8.18 19.29
N PHE A 465 -29.70 8.17 18.02
CA PHE A 465 -29.24 6.95 17.36
C PHE A 465 -27.92 6.41 17.94
N LEU A 466 -27.01 7.29 18.39
CA LEU A 466 -25.80 6.86 19.11
C LEU A 466 -26.15 6.24 20.47
N GLU A 467 -27.03 6.89 21.23
CA GLU A 467 -27.56 6.43 22.52
C GLU A 467 -28.32 5.10 22.42
N LEU A 468 -29.17 4.94 21.40
CA LEU A 468 -29.82 3.66 21.12
C LEU A 468 -28.80 2.58 20.71
N SER A 469 -27.70 2.96 20.04
CA SER A 469 -26.66 2.01 19.61
C SER A 469 -25.71 1.55 20.72
N SER A 470 -25.47 2.36 21.77
CA SER A 470 -24.68 1.91 22.94
C SER A 470 -25.41 0.81 23.69
N ASN A 471 -26.72 0.96 23.86
CA ASN A 471 -27.59 0.01 24.57
C ASN A 471 -27.89 -1.28 23.78
N MET A 472 -27.43 -1.41 22.51
CA MET A 472 -27.66 -2.58 21.66
C MET A 472 -26.53 -3.62 21.75
N GLU A 473 -26.26 -4.16 22.95
CA GLU A 473 -25.32 -5.28 23.13
C GLU A 473 -25.75 -6.51 22.30
N SER A 474 -27.04 -6.86 22.35
CA SER A 474 -27.59 -8.07 21.72
C SER A 474 -27.93 -7.95 20.22
N ASP A 475 -27.79 -6.77 19.59
CA ASP A 475 -27.89 -6.61 18.13
C ASP A 475 -26.74 -5.72 17.60
N PRO A 476 -25.52 -6.26 17.47
CA PRO A 476 -24.37 -5.53 16.92
C PRO A 476 -24.61 -4.97 15.51
N GLY A 477 -25.40 -5.68 14.68
CA GLY A 477 -25.81 -5.19 13.37
C GLY A 477 -26.75 -3.99 13.44
N GLY A 478 -27.70 -4.02 14.39
CA GLY A 478 -28.56 -2.90 14.78
C GLY A 478 -27.76 -1.67 15.21
N ALA A 479 -26.82 -1.86 16.14
CA ALA A 479 -25.92 -0.81 16.62
C ALA A 479 -25.10 -0.19 15.49
N PHE A 480 -24.43 -1.01 14.68
CA PHE A 480 -23.61 -0.56 13.56
C PHE A 480 -24.44 0.24 12.53
N ALA A 481 -25.67 -0.19 12.25
CA ALA A 481 -26.58 0.51 11.33
C ALA A 481 -27.07 1.86 11.89
N LEU A 482 -27.36 1.95 13.20
CA LEU A 482 -27.72 3.21 13.87
C LEU A 482 -26.56 4.20 13.86
N GLN A 483 -25.34 3.77 14.20
CA GLN A 483 -24.12 4.59 14.10
C GLN A 483 -23.91 5.12 12.67
N GLN A 484 -24.14 4.29 11.64
CA GLN A 484 -24.04 4.72 10.26
C GLN A 484 -25.06 5.79 9.89
N ALA A 485 -26.29 5.67 10.39
CA ALA A 485 -27.33 6.67 10.19
C ALA A 485 -27.05 7.97 10.97
N ALA A 486 -26.47 7.87 12.18
CA ALA A 486 -26.02 9.04 12.94
C ALA A 486 -24.91 9.82 12.20
N MET A 487 -23.92 9.15 11.62
CA MET A 487 -22.89 9.78 10.77
C MET A 487 -23.51 10.50 9.56
N ARG A 488 -24.50 9.88 8.90
CA ARG A 488 -25.24 10.51 7.78
C ARG A 488 -26.00 11.74 8.25
N PHE A 489 -26.69 11.68 9.39
CA PHE A 489 -27.37 12.85 9.97
C PHE A 489 -26.40 13.94 10.43
N ALA A 490 -25.20 13.60 10.90
CA ALA A 490 -24.15 14.57 11.23
C ALA A 490 -23.75 15.39 9.99
N ILE A 491 -23.52 14.72 8.85
CA ILE A 491 -23.23 15.37 7.56
C ILE A 491 -24.42 16.23 7.09
N GLU A 492 -25.65 15.72 7.19
CA GLU A 492 -26.86 16.47 6.80
C GLU A 492 -27.20 17.65 7.72
N ALA A 493 -26.72 17.63 8.96
CA ALA A 493 -26.87 18.67 9.98
C ALA A 493 -25.70 19.66 10.03
N GLU A 494 -24.58 19.36 9.38
CA GLU A 494 -23.30 20.08 9.52
C GLU A 494 -22.71 20.00 10.95
N ASP A 495 -23.07 18.96 11.71
CA ASP A 495 -22.68 18.74 13.11
C ASP A 495 -21.37 17.92 13.19
N ALA A 496 -20.25 18.63 13.34
CA ALA A 496 -18.92 18.02 13.39
C ALA A 496 -18.68 17.16 14.64
N ASP A 497 -19.18 17.57 15.80
CA ASP A 497 -19.01 16.83 17.06
C ASP A 497 -19.79 15.51 17.02
N LEU A 498 -21.00 15.51 16.49
CA LEU A 498 -21.80 14.29 16.29
C LEU A 498 -21.12 13.32 15.31
N LEU A 499 -20.49 13.82 14.25
CA LEU A 499 -19.75 12.97 13.31
C LEU A 499 -18.62 12.22 14.04
N LEU A 500 -17.80 12.96 14.80
CA LEU A 500 -16.65 12.39 15.50
C LEU A 500 -17.09 11.44 16.61
N GLN A 501 -18.12 11.79 17.40
CA GLN A 501 -18.70 10.90 18.41
C GLN A 501 -19.22 9.59 17.80
N ALA A 502 -19.84 9.65 16.61
CA ALA A 502 -20.32 8.46 15.92
C ALA A 502 -19.17 7.57 15.42
N VAL A 503 -18.11 8.17 14.87
CA VAL A 503 -16.89 7.45 14.43
C VAL A 503 -16.16 6.83 15.62
N ASP A 504 -16.02 7.58 16.72
CA ASP A 504 -15.37 7.12 17.95
C ASP A 504 -16.13 5.95 18.57
N GLN A 505 -17.45 6.08 18.78
CA GLN A 505 -18.27 4.99 19.33
C GLN A 505 -18.23 3.72 18.46
N ARG A 506 -18.07 3.88 17.14
CA ARG A 506 -17.91 2.74 16.22
C ARG A 506 -16.52 2.11 16.36
N VAL A 507 -15.45 2.90 16.27
CA VAL A 507 -14.05 2.43 16.29
C VAL A 507 -13.68 1.83 17.65
N ALA A 508 -14.28 2.33 18.74
CA ALA A 508 -14.16 1.78 20.08
C ALA A 508 -14.89 0.44 20.25
N ARG A 509 -16.05 0.26 19.59
CA ARG A 509 -16.87 -0.94 19.73
C ARG A 509 -16.44 -2.08 18.80
N PHE A 510 -16.10 -1.77 17.55
CA PHE A 510 -15.90 -2.76 16.49
C PHE A 510 -14.44 -2.87 16.06
N ASP A 511 -14.01 -4.10 15.76
CA ASP A 511 -12.68 -4.40 15.24
C ASP A 511 -12.59 -4.04 13.76
N ILE A 512 -12.33 -2.75 13.53
CA ILE A 512 -12.18 -2.12 12.22
C ILE A 512 -10.97 -1.19 12.23
N ASN A 513 -10.41 -0.93 11.04
CA ASN A 513 -9.30 -0.01 10.88
C ASN A 513 -9.74 1.42 11.21
N ALA A 514 -9.11 2.01 12.24
CA ALA A 514 -9.46 3.32 12.77
C ALA A 514 -9.16 4.45 11.76
N LEU A 515 -8.06 4.35 11.02
CA LEU A 515 -7.67 5.32 9.99
C LEU A 515 -8.70 5.34 8.85
N GLU A 516 -9.14 4.18 8.35
CA GLU A 516 -10.08 4.07 7.24
C GLU A 516 -11.43 4.74 7.52
N GLU A 517 -12.08 4.44 8.65
CA GLU A 517 -13.35 5.10 8.99
C GLU A 517 -13.15 6.61 9.22
N ASN A 518 -12.07 7.02 9.90
CA ASN A 518 -11.78 8.45 10.09
C ASN A 518 -11.57 9.16 8.75
N LEU A 519 -10.75 8.62 7.83
CA LEU A 519 -10.53 9.17 6.50
C LEU A 519 -11.83 9.27 5.71
N LYS A 520 -12.58 8.16 5.63
CA LYS A 520 -13.84 8.03 4.88
C LYS A 520 -14.89 9.04 5.32
N TRP A 521 -15.21 9.10 6.61
CA TRP A 521 -16.28 9.98 7.10
C TRP A 521 -15.88 11.45 7.13
N PHE A 522 -14.59 11.78 7.32
CA PHE A 522 -14.08 13.14 7.22
C PHE A 522 -14.06 13.64 5.75
N LEU A 523 -13.74 12.76 4.79
CA LEU A 523 -13.90 13.02 3.35
C LEU A 523 -15.37 13.28 2.99
N GLU A 524 -16.28 12.38 3.36
CA GLU A 524 -17.71 12.52 3.06
C GLU A 524 -18.35 13.76 3.70
N PHE A 525 -18.02 14.08 4.96
CA PHE A 525 -18.46 15.33 5.60
C PHE A 525 -17.94 16.54 4.82
N GLY A 526 -16.65 16.51 4.46
CA GLY A 526 -16.03 17.55 3.65
C GLY A 526 -16.70 17.77 2.30
N GLU A 527 -17.22 16.71 1.66
CA GLU A 527 -17.99 16.82 0.40
C GLU A 527 -19.42 17.29 0.65
N GLY A 528 -20.11 16.79 1.67
CA GLY A 528 -21.46 17.20 2.05
C GLY A 528 -21.59 18.69 2.41
N THR A 529 -20.56 19.29 3.00
CA THR A 529 -20.53 20.74 3.29
C THR A 529 -20.01 21.59 2.11
N ALA A 530 -19.42 21.01 1.06
CA ALA A 530 -18.64 21.76 0.06
C ALA A 530 -19.42 22.80 -0.79
N SER A 531 -20.74 22.79 -0.74
CA SER A 531 -21.62 23.77 -1.39
C SER A 531 -22.18 24.84 -0.44
N ARG A 532 -21.84 24.77 0.85
CA ARG A 532 -22.40 25.60 1.93
C ARG A 532 -21.41 26.68 2.37
N ASN A 533 -21.83 27.56 3.26
CA ASN A 533 -21.00 28.65 3.76
C ASN A 533 -20.14 28.17 4.93
N ASP A 534 -18.98 27.58 4.64
CA ASP A 534 -18.07 26.92 5.61
C ASP A 534 -17.81 27.72 6.90
N ARG A 535 -17.93 29.05 6.86
CA ARG A 535 -17.78 29.98 8.00
C ARG A 535 -18.84 29.87 9.11
N VAL A 536 -19.89 29.06 8.91
CA VAL A 536 -20.96 28.84 9.91
C VAL A 536 -20.72 27.56 10.73
N ILE A 537 -19.87 26.66 10.25
CA ILE A 537 -19.63 25.34 10.84
C ILE A 537 -18.59 25.44 11.95
N GLU A 538 -18.81 24.77 13.08
CA GLU A 538 -17.84 24.72 14.18
C GLU A 538 -16.65 23.83 13.79
N GLY A 539 -15.58 24.47 13.30
CA GLY A 539 -14.41 23.78 12.76
C GLY A 539 -13.47 23.13 13.78
N ALA A 540 -13.53 23.54 15.05
CA ALA A 540 -12.52 23.17 16.05
C ALA A 540 -12.35 21.64 16.26
N PRO A 541 -13.43 20.81 16.30
CA PRO A 541 -13.29 19.36 16.44
C PRO A 541 -12.56 18.72 15.25
N LEU A 542 -12.92 19.13 14.01
CA LEU A 542 -12.31 18.62 12.78
C LEU A 542 -10.85 19.05 12.65
N LEU A 543 -10.54 20.30 13.01
CA LEU A 543 -9.16 20.79 13.04
C LEU A 543 -8.31 19.99 14.04
N LYS A 544 -8.82 19.71 15.24
CA LYS A 544 -8.13 18.85 16.23
C LYS A 544 -7.92 17.43 15.69
N ARG A 545 -8.97 16.79 15.18
CA ARG A 545 -8.93 15.41 14.65
C ARG A 545 -8.01 15.26 13.42
N THR A 546 -7.75 16.34 12.68
CA THR A 546 -6.80 16.34 11.55
C THR A 546 -5.40 15.88 11.97
N VAL A 547 -4.94 16.23 13.19
CA VAL A 547 -3.59 15.91 13.67
C VAL A 547 -3.34 14.39 13.75
N PRO A 548 -4.07 13.60 14.56
CA PRO A 548 -3.83 12.16 14.63
C PRO A 548 -4.15 11.45 13.31
N ILE A 549 -5.15 11.88 12.54
CA ILE A 549 -5.42 11.30 11.20
C ILE A 549 -4.18 11.43 10.30
N VAL A 550 -3.53 12.60 10.26
CA VAL A 550 -2.38 12.82 9.38
C VAL A 550 -1.13 12.10 9.91
N LEU A 551 -0.93 12.02 11.23
CA LEU A 551 0.17 11.23 11.81
C LEU A 551 0.03 9.73 11.51
N THR A 552 -1.14 9.14 11.76
CA THR A 552 -1.41 7.73 11.43
C THR A 552 -1.31 7.48 9.92
N ALA A 553 -1.78 8.42 9.07
CA ALA A 553 -1.62 8.30 7.63
C ALA A 553 -0.18 8.47 7.12
N ILE A 554 0.72 9.14 7.86
CA ILE A 554 2.17 9.16 7.54
C ILE A 554 2.81 7.82 7.89
N ARG A 555 2.44 7.21 9.03
CA ARG A 555 2.86 5.87 9.44
C ARG A 555 2.45 4.82 8.40
N ASP A 556 1.20 4.90 7.94
CA ASP A 556 0.53 3.92 7.06
C ASP A 556 0.66 4.26 5.55
N ASP A 557 1.59 5.16 5.18
CA ASP A 557 1.93 5.58 3.80
C ASP A 557 0.80 6.24 2.96
N GLU A 558 -0.30 6.66 3.61
CA GLU A 558 -1.50 7.25 3.00
C GLU A 558 -1.41 8.78 2.75
N TYR A 559 -0.24 9.24 2.30
CA TYR A 559 0.12 10.64 2.13
C TYR A 559 -0.89 11.47 1.30
N MET A 560 -1.50 10.89 0.27
CA MET A 560 -2.45 11.60 -0.61
C MET A 560 -3.83 11.76 0.01
N ARG A 561 -4.26 10.80 0.84
CA ARG A 561 -5.49 10.93 1.64
C ARG A 561 -5.25 11.91 2.77
N ALA A 562 -4.12 11.84 3.47
CA ALA A 562 -3.68 12.86 4.44
C ALA A 562 -3.68 14.29 3.85
N ALA A 563 -3.11 14.47 2.66
CA ALA A 563 -3.11 15.76 1.95
C ALA A 563 -4.51 16.24 1.57
N SER A 564 -5.44 15.32 1.33
CA SER A 564 -6.86 15.60 1.07
C SER A 564 -7.61 16.01 2.34
N ILE A 565 -7.31 15.37 3.48
CA ILE A 565 -7.80 15.80 4.82
C ILE A 565 -7.31 17.22 5.12
N CYS A 566 -6.02 17.54 4.90
CA CYS A 566 -5.47 18.89 5.08
C CYS A 566 -6.24 19.95 4.26
N ARG A 567 -6.57 19.63 3.00
CA ARG A 567 -7.36 20.50 2.09
C ARG A 567 -8.81 20.69 2.57
N ILE A 568 -9.41 19.67 3.19
CA ILE A 568 -10.75 19.76 3.76
C ILE A 568 -10.73 20.61 5.02
N ALA A 569 -9.81 20.31 5.95
CA ALA A 569 -9.59 21.01 7.21
C ALA A 569 -9.35 22.52 7.00
N SER A 570 -8.59 22.91 5.97
CA SER A 570 -8.28 24.32 5.68
C SER A 570 -9.49 25.21 5.32
N ARG A 571 -10.68 24.64 5.10
CA ARG A 571 -11.92 25.42 4.93
C ARG A 571 -12.52 25.87 6.25
N TYR A 572 -12.34 25.07 7.30
CA TYR A 572 -12.91 25.33 8.62
C TYR A 572 -12.04 26.25 9.50
N THR A 573 -10.96 26.81 8.96
CA THR A 573 -10.08 27.80 9.62
C THR A 573 -10.68 29.21 9.59
N GLY A 574 -11.93 29.35 10.04
CA GLY A 574 -12.69 30.59 9.93
C GLY A 574 -12.27 31.68 10.93
N GLY A 575 -11.58 32.72 10.44
CA GLY A 575 -11.25 33.92 11.21
C GLY A 575 -9.84 33.95 11.77
N SER A 576 -9.37 35.14 12.16
CA SER A 576 -7.95 35.45 12.33
C SER A 576 -7.18 34.59 13.35
N ARG A 577 -7.88 34.01 14.34
CA ARG A 577 -7.30 33.03 15.27
C ARG A 577 -6.71 31.80 14.56
N PHE A 578 -7.25 31.44 13.38
CA PHE A 578 -6.85 30.27 12.62
C PHE A 578 -6.00 30.60 11.37
N ASP A 579 -5.54 31.85 11.22
CA ASP A 579 -4.71 32.25 10.08
C ASP A 579 -3.35 31.53 10.03
N GLU A 580 -2.77 31.15 11.19
CA GLU A 580 -1.58 30.27 11.23
C GLU A 580 -1.95 28.82 10.92
N VAL A 581 -3.05 28.31 11.49
CA VAL A 581 -3.54 26.94 11.23
C VAL A 581 -3.80 26.72 9.74
N SER A 582 -4.41 27.68 9.04
CA SER A 582 -4.62 27.61 7.59
C SER A 582 -3.31 27.58 6.79
N ARG A 583 -2.29 28.34 7.25
CA ARG A 583 -0.95 28.35 6.65
C ARG A 583 -0.20 27.05 6.93
N ILE A 584 -0.30 26.48 8.12
CA ILE A 584 0.25 25.16 8.47
C ILE A 584 -0.39 24.07 7.62
N LEU A 585 -1.72 23.97 7.57
CA LEU A 585 -2.42 22.98 6.74
C LEU A 585 -2.01 23.10 5.25
N THR A 586 -1.76 24.31 4.76
CA THR A 586 -1.27 24.55 3.39
C THR A 586 0.19 24.11 3.19
N ARG A 587 1.08 24.40 4.15
CA ARG A 587 2.48 23.90 4.16
C ARG A 587 2.51 22.37 4.25
N MET A 588 1.79 21.80 5.20
CA MET A 588 1.67 20.36 5.47
C MET A 588 1.15 19.59 4.25
N ARG A 589 0.12 20.09 3.57
CA ARG A 589 -0.37 19.51 2.30
C ARG A 589 0.72 19.47 1.22
N THR A 590 1.58 20.47 1.16
CA THR A 590 2.72 20.50 0.22
C THR A 590 3.79 19.49 0.63
N GLN A 591 4.12 19.42 1.93
CA GLN A 591 5.11 18.47 2.45
C GLN A 591 4.65 17.00 2.32
N LEU A 592 3.36 16.72 2.49
CA LEU A 592 2.79 15.39 2.22
C LEU A 592 2.89 15.01 0.74
N GLY A 593 2.77 15.97 -0.18
CA GLY A 593 3.03 15.74 -1.60
C GLY A 593 4.50 15.45 -1.92
N LEU A 594 5.45 16.05 -1.19
CA LEU A 594 6.87 15.72 -1.31
C LEU A 594 7.20 14.37 -0.69
N ALA A 595 6.70 14.08 0.51
CA ALA A 595 6.80 12.79 1.17
C ALA A 595 6.23 11.64 0.32
N LYS A 596 5.16 11.90 -0.44
CA LYS A 596 4.59 10.92 -1.37
C LYS A 596 5.54 10.57 -2.53
N ASN A 597 6.43 11.48 -2.94
CA ASN A 597 7.45 11.19 -3.96
C ASN A 597 8.63 10.44 -3.32
N GLU A 598 9.16 10.96 -2.21
CA GLU A 598 10.23 10.32 -1.42
C GLU A 598 9.83 8.88 -1.01
N TYR A 599 8.53 8.60 -0.84
CA TYR A 599 8.00 7.25 -0.61
C TYR A 599 8.08 6.31 -1.83
N GLU A 600 7.85 6.78 -3.06
CA GLU A 600 8.07 5.92 -4.25
C GLU A 600 9.57 5.63 -4.44
N ASP A 601 10.42 6.64 -4.25
CA ASP A 601 11.88 6.47 -4.27
C ASP A 601 12.32 5.50 -3.15
N ALA A 602 11.73 5.61 -1.96
CA ALA A 602 11.98 4.72 -0.82
C ALA A 602 11.49 3.29 -1.02
N LYS A 603 10.40 3.05 -1.79
CA LYS A 603 10.06 1.69 -2.24
C LYS A 603 11.17 1.13 -3.13
N GLN A 604 11.74 1.93 -4.03
CA GLN A 604 12.89 1.49 -4.82
C GLN A 604 14.05 1.10 -3.92
N TYR A 605 14.47 1.97 -3.00
CA TYR A 605 15.55 1.67 -2.07
C TYR A 605 15.28 0.46 -1.16
N LEU A 606 14.04 0.26 -0.71
CA LEU A 606 13.64 -0.92 0.08
C LEU A 606 13.77 -2.22 -0.73
N GLU A 607 13.43 -2.18 -2.01
CA GLU A 607 13.38 -3.39 -2.84
C GLU A 607 14.73 -3.67 -3.52
N ASP A 608 15.52 -2.64 -3.83
CA ASP A 608 16.95 -2.73 -4.13
C ASP A 608 17.72 -3.39 -2.97
N PHE A 609 17.34 -3.07 -1.71
CA PHE A 609 17.93 -3.63 -0.49
C PHE A 609 17.39 -5.03 -0.15
N ARG A 610 16.15 -5.38 -0.52
CA ARG A 610 15.64 -6.75 -0.40
C ARG A 610 16.26 -7.68 -1.43
N LEU A 611 16.46 -7.20 -2.67
CA LEU A 611 17.16 -7.91 -3.72
C LEU A 611 18.65 -8.09 -3.42
N ASN A 612 19.28 -7.07 -2.81
CA ASN A 612 20.66 -7.15 -2.38
C ASN A 612 20.84 -6.54 -0.98
N PRO A 613 20.81 -7.37 0.08
CA PRO A 613 21.08 -6.92 1.45
C PRO A 613 22.50 -6.36 1.68
N GLU A 614 23.47 -6.67 0.80
CA GLU A 614 24.80 -6.04 0.84
C GLU A 614 24.80 -4.62 0.23
N ASN A 615 23.71 -4.22 -0.44
CA ASN A 615 23.49 -2.83 -0.88
C ASN A 615 23.06 -1.95 0.31
N VAL A 616 23.95 -1.83 1.29
CA VAL A 616 23.79 -0.96 2.48
C VAL A 616 23.63 0.52 2.11
N ALA A 617 23.94 0.93 0.87
CA ALA A 617 23.63 2.26 0.36
C ALA A 617 22.13 2.45 0.08
N ALA A 618 21.45 1.43 -0.46
CA ALA A 618 20.00 1.40 -0.59
C ALA A 618 19.32 1.19 0.78
N GLY A 619 19.86 0.29 1.63
CA GLY A 619 19.41 0.13 3.02
C GLY A 619 19.42 1.46 3.79
N ALA A 620 20.54 2.18 3.77
CA ALA A 620 20.65 3.51 4.38
C ALA A 620 19.84 4.60 3.66
N ALA A 621 19.42 4.40 2.40
CA ALA A 621 18.52 5.30 1.70
C ALA A 621 17.05 5.10 2.11
N PHE A 622 16.62 3.85 2.29
CA PHE A 622 15.34 3.55 2.92
C PHE A 622 15.34 3.99 4.40
N GLY A 623 16.40 3.71 5.16
CA GLY A 623 16.55 4.17 6.55
C GLY A 623 16.48 5.70 6.71
N ARG A 624 16.96 6.46 5.70
CA ARG A 624 16.76 7.91 5.63
C ARG A 624 15.28 8.29 5.48
N PHE A 625 14.53 7.66 4.58
CA PHE A 625 13.10 7.90 4.47
C PHE A 625 12.37 7.59 5.80
N VAL A 626 12.69 6.45 6.42
CA VAL A 626 12.08 6.01 7.69
C VAL A 626 12.37 7.00 8.83
N CYS A 627 13.61 7.46 9.02
CA CYS A 627 13.93 8.49 10.02
C CYS A 627 13.30 9.86 9.72
N PHE A 628 13.52 10.39 8.51
CA PHE A 628 13.31 11.81 8.20
C PHE A 628 11.91 12.14 7.65
N ILE A 629 11.15 11.15 7.18
CA ILE A 629 9.78 11.31 6.66
C ILE A 629 8.75 10.64 7.58
N LYS A 630 9.01 9.40 8.06
CA LYS A 630 8.10 8.69 8.99
C LYS A 630 8.37 8.99 10.47
N GLY A 631 9.58 9.42 10.84
CA GLY A 631 9.93 9.72 12.23
C GLY A 631 10.19 8.49 13.09
N ASP A 632 10.35 7.32 12.48
CA ASP A 632 10.78 6.09 13.14
C ASP A 632 12.32 6.07 13.15
N TRP A 633 12.90 6.54 14.25
CA TRP A 633 14.35 6.58 14.39
C TRP A 633 14.90 5.21 14.81
N LYS A 634 14.12 4.41 15.56
CA LYS A 634 14.48 3.06 16.01
C LYS A 634 14.81 2.13 14.84
N THR A 635 13.95 2.05 13.83
CA THR A 635 14.18 1.23 12.63
C THR A 635 15.15 1.91 11.68
N GLY A 636 14.96 3.20 11.42
CA GLY A 636 15.70 3.92 10.38
C GLY A 636 17.19 4.10 10.71
N LEU A 637 17.58 4.28 11.98
CA LEU A 637 18.98 4.47 12.36
C LEU A 637 19.81 3.20 12.17
N GLN A 638 19.27 2.01 12.44
CA GLN A 638 19.99 0.74 12.23
C GLN A 638 20.43 0.61 10.77
N LEU A 639 19.47 0.75 9.85
CA LEU A 639 19.67 0.75 8.40
C LEU A 639 20.67 1.81 7.92
N ILE A 640 20.77 2.95 8.61
CA ILE A 640 21.74 4.01 8.30
C ILE A 640 23.15 3.64 8.77
N VAL A 641 23.32 2.98 9.93
CA VAL A 641 24.63 2.75 10.58
C VAL A 641 25.51 1.73 9.86
N ASP A 642 24.91 0.78 9.16
CA ASP A 642 25.62 -0.17 8.27
C ASP A 642 25.98 0.45 6.91
N GLY A 643 25.46 1.66 6.62
CA GLY A 643 25.59 2.34 5.35
C GLY A 643 26.99 2.81 4.93
N PRO A 644 27.08 3.42 3.73
CA PRO A 644 28.32 4.01 3.23
C PRO A 644 28.86 5.12 4.14
N ALA A 645 30.18 5.32 4.11
CA ALA A 645 30.85 6.27 5.00
C ALA A 645 30.49 7.73 4.70
N GLY A 646 30.24 8.50 5.76
CA GLY A 646 29.91 9.92 5.70
C GLY A 646 29.17 10.38 6.96
N ASP A 647 29.10 11.70 7.14
CA ASP A 647 28.59 12.39 8.34
C ASP A 647 27.34 11.75 8.96
N LEU A 648 26.30 11.49 8.14
CA LEU A 648 25.03 10.95 8.61
C LEU A 648 25.18 9.59 9.32
N ARG A 649 25.99 8.68 8.77
CA ARG A 649 26.20 7.35 9.35
C ARG A 649 26.93 7.45 10.67
N ASP A 650 27.97 8.27 10.71
CA ASP A 650 28.82 8.37 11.89
C ASP A 650 28.09 9.12 13.03
N VAL A 651 27.21 10.09 12.71
CA VAL A 651 26.26 10.71 13.66
C VAL A 651 25.16 9.71 14.09
N ALA A 652 24.59 8.92 13.18
CA ALA A 652 23.63 7.87 13.54
C ALA A 652 24.25 6.82 14.50
N ARG A 653 25.53 6.48 14.31
CA ARG A 653 26.27 5.57 15.21
C ARG A 653 26.52 6.20 16.58
N MET A 654 26.71 7.52 16.66
CA MET A 654 26.74 8.26 17.93
C MET A 654 25.35 8.26 18.61
N ASP A 655 24.27 8.38 17.84
CA ASP A 655 22.89 8.36 18.35
C ASP A 655 22.52 6.99 18.95
N ILE A 656 22.71 5.89 18.20
CA ILE A 656 22.44 4.53 18.69
C ILE A 656 23.28 4.18 19.92
N LYS A 657 24.56 4.58 19.95
CA LYS A 657 25.41 4.40 21.13
C LYS A 657 24.92 5.21 22.34
N GLY A 658 24.28 6.35 22.08
CA GLY A 658 23.74 7.24 23.09
C GLY A 658 24.79 7.87 24.01
N ALA A 659 24.29 8.58 25.03
CA ALA A 659 25.11 9.15 26.09
C ALA A 659 24.33 9.18 27.42
N GLY A 660 24.96 8.70 28.50
CA GLY A 660 24.43 8.82 29.86
C GLY A 660 24.63 10.21 30.48
N THR A 661 25.71 10.91 30.13
CA THR A 661 26.02 12.26 30.62
C THR A 661 25.31 13.33 29.80
N ALA A 662 24.87 14.40 30.46
CA ALA A 662 24.18 15.52 29.80
C ALA A 662 25.06 16.17 28.72
N GLN A 663 26.36 16.34 28.97
CA GLN A 663 27.32 16.88 28.00
C GLN A 663 27.47 15.99 26.76
N GLY A 664 27.44 14.67 26.93
CA GLY A 664 27.44 13.73 25.80
C GLY A 664 26.15 13.82 24.97
N GLN A 665 25.01 14.04 25.62
CA GLN A 665 23.73 14.27 24.95
C GLN A 665 23.73 15.59 24.16
N VAL A 666 24.31 16.67 24.70
CA VAL A 666 24.53 17.92 23.94
C VAL A 666 25.42 17.66 22.72
N ALA A 667 26.51 16.90 22.86
CA ALA A 667 27.41 16.59 21.74
C ALA A 667 26.73 15.80 20.60
N ILE A 668 25.81 14.87 20.92
CA ILE A 668 24.98 14.19 19.90
C ILE A 668 23.99 15.18 19.27
N GLY A 669 23.38 16.06 20.08
CA GLY A 669 22.50 17.13 19.61
C GLY A 669 23.18 18.10 18.63
N ASP A 670 24.39 18.60 18.95
CA ASP A 670 25.15 19.46 18.04
C ASP A 670 25.61 18.72 16.78
N ALA A 671 25.93 17.43 16.86
CA ALA A 671 26.30 16.63 15.69
C ALA A 671 25.13 16.52 14.69
N TRP A 672 23.91 16.28 15.18
CA TRP A 672 22.68 16.33 14.38
C TRP A 672 22.37 17.75 13.88
N TRP A 673 22.52 18.76 14.73
CA TRP A 673 22.25 20.15 14.35
C TRP A 673 23.18 20.59 13.22
N ASP A 674 24.46 20.24 13.29
CA ASP A 674 25.43 20.58 12.26
C ASP A 674 25.22 19.81 10.95
N LEU A 675 24.72 18.57 11.03
CA LEU A 675 24.22 17.86 9.85
C LEU A 675 23.03 18.62 9.22
N SER A 676 22.09 19.14 10.03
CA SER A 676 20.96 19.94 9.52
C SER A 676 21.43 21.19 8.75
N ARG A 677 22.48 21.86 9.23
CA ARG A 677 23.08 23.04 8.58
C ARG A 677 23.66 22.72 7.19
N ARG A 678 24.05 21.47 6.92
CA ARG A 678 24.58 21.00 5.64
C ARG A 678 23.51 20.37 4.73
N ALA A 679 22.48 19.77 5.31
CA ALA A 679 21.40 19.10 4.59
C ALA A 679 20.43 20.06 3.88
N SER A 680 19.57 19.52 3.02
CA SER A 680 18.52 20.23 2.27
C SER A 680 17.17 19.49 2.36
N GLY A 681 16.10 20.11 1.87
CA GLY A 681 14.76 19.48 1.84
C GLY A 681 14.24 19.07 3.23
N PRO A 682 13.44 17.99 3.33
CA PRO A 682 12.94 17.49 4.61
C PRO A 682 14.05 16.95 5.52
N TYR A 683 15.16 16.47 4.94
CA TYR A 683 16.32 15.95 5.67
C TYR A 683 16.98 16.98 6.59
N ARG A 684 16.95 18.27 6.20
CA ARG A 684 17.34 19.37 7.10
C ARG A 684 16.48 19.39 8.35
N GLN A 685 15.15 19.37 8.19
CA GLN A 685 14.25 19.49 9.33
C GLN A 685 14.37 18.28 10.25
N GLY A 686 14.31 17.05 9.73
CA GLY A 686 14.42 15.85 10.58
C GLY A 686 15.73 15.78 11.37
N ALA A 687 16.86 16.28 10.83
CA ALA A 687 18.11 16.41 11.58
C ALA A 687 18.00 17.44 12.72
N GLN A 688 17.33 18.57 12.47
CA GLN A 688 17.05 19.58 13.50
C GLN A 688 16.09 19.02 14.58
N ASP A 689 15.06 18.29 14.16
CA ASP A 689 14.06 17.67 15.03
C ASP A 689 14.72 16.61 15.96
N ARG A 690 15.65 15.80 15.44
CA ARG A 690 16.43 14.85 16.24
C ARG A 690 17.44 15.53 17.17
N ALA A 691 18.09 16.62 16.73
CA ALA A 691 18.93 17.44 17.60
C ALA A 691 18.14 18.00 18.79
N VAL A 692 16.93 18.52 18.54
CA VAL A 692 16.01 19.01 19.58
C VAL A 692 15.69 17.93 20.62
N LYS A 693 15.47 16.67 20.22
CA LYS A 693 15.20 15.57 21.17
C LYS A 693 16.39 15.29 22.12
N TRP A 694 17.62 15.36 21.62
CA TRP A 694 18.81 15.24 22.49
C TRP A 694 19.02 16.45 23.40
N TYR A 695 18.72 17.66 22.90
CA TYR A 695 18.73 18.89 23.70
C TYR A 695 17.66 18.90 24.81
N GLU A 696 16.44 18.42 24.53
CA GLU A 696 15.38 18.22 25.52
C GLU A 696 15.81 17.22 26.61
N LYS A 697 16.46 16.10 26.23
CA LYS A 697 16.96 15.10 27.20
C LYS A 697 18.12 15.64 28.06
N ALA A 698 18.94 16.54 27.50
CA ALA A 698 20.08 17.13 28.18
C ALA A 698 19.71 18.28 29.13
N ILE A 699 18.83 19.20 28.73
CA ILE A 699 18.63 20.49 29.40
C ILE A 699 18.17 20.37 30.86
N GLU A 700 17.35 19.37 31.18
CA GLU A 700 16.89 19.08 32.55
C GLU A 700 18.04 18.65 33.48
N ARG A 701 19.11 18.08 32.91
CA ARG A 701 20.26 17.52 33.62
C ARG A 701 21.48 18.45 33.62
N LEU A 702 21.43 19.56 32.88
CA LEU A 702 22.53 20.53 32.85
C LEU A 702 22.47 21.49 34.06
N PRO A 703 23.58 21.69 34.79
CA PRO A 703 23.71 22.80 35.73
C PRO A 703 23.70 24.12 34.96
N ASP A 704 23.50 25.24 35.65
CA ASP A 704 23.47 26.56 35.02
C ASP A 704 24.87 26.93 34.49
N SER A 705 25.06 26.71 33.19
CA SER A 705 26.35 26.73 32.49
C SER A 705 26.23 27.35 31.09
N LEU A 706 27.37 27.56 30.42
CA LEU A 706 27.39 27.96 29.01
C LEU A 706 26.72 26.92 28.11
N ASP A 707 26.89 25.62 28.39
CA ASP A 707 26.23 24.54 27.66
C ASP A 707 24.70 24.66 27.76
N LYS A 708 24.18 24.97 28.96
CA LYS A 708 22.74 25.15 29.17
C LYS A 708 22.20 26.37 28.43
N ILE A 709 22.97 27.46 28.35
CA ILE A 709 22.61 28.66 27.57
C ILE A 709 22.61 28.34 26.07
N HIS A 710 23.65 27.64 25.58
CA HIS A 710 23.74 27.16 24.20
C HIS A 710 22.56 26.26 23.82
N VAL A 711 22.22 25.28 24.65
CA VAL A 711 21.07 24.38 24.46
C VAL A 711 19.74 25.16 24.47
N ASN A 712 19.55 26.14 25.35
CA ASN A 712 18.37 27.01 25.30
C ASN A 712 18.29 27.79 23.98
N ASN A 713 19.39 28.36 23.51
CA ASN A 713 19.43 29.07 22.23
C ASN A 713 19.08 28.14 21.06
N ARG A 714 19.59 26.90 21.05
CA ARG A 714 19.22 25.87 20.06
C ARG A 714 17.74 25.51 20.07
N LEU A 715 17.15 25.34 21.25
CA LEU A 715 15.72 25.06 21.39
C LEU A 715 14.87 26.26 20.95
N GLN A 716 15.35 27.49 21.13
CA GLN A 716 14.69 28.70 20.64
C GLN A 716 14.83 28.86 19.11
N ASP A 717 16.03 28.70 18.55
CA ASP A 717 16.29 28.66 17.10
C ASP A 717 15.36 27.67 16.36
N ALA A 718 15.05 26.53 17.00
CA ALA A 718 14.15 25.53 16.46
C ALA A 718 12.66 25.94 16.53
N ARG A 719 12.23 26.59 17.63
CA ARG A 719 10.85 27.09 17.80
C ARG A 719 10.51 28.25 16.88
N ASP A 720 11.48 29.12 16.61
CA ASP A 720 11.32 30.27 15.71
C ASP A 720 11.41 29.87 14.22
N SER A 721 11.81 28.61 13.92
CA SER A 721 11.83 28.04 12.57
C SER A 721 10.45 27.54 12.15
N SER A 722 10.04 27.82 10.91
CA SER A 722 8.83 27.23 10.33
C SER A 722 9.13 25.82 9.79
N GLY A 723 8.87 24.80 10.62
CA GLY A 723 9.28 23.42 10.38
C GLY A 723 8.97 22.88 8.98
N THR A 724 9.98 22.36 8.26
CA THR A 724 9.85 21.97 6.84
C THR A 724 9.70 20.46 6.59
N SER A 725 9.39 19.65 7.60
CA SER A 725 8.98 18.24 7.47
C SER A 725 7.46 18.08 7.64
N PRO A 726 6.84 16.97 7.15
CA PRO A 726 5.44 16.69 7.43
C PRO A 726 5.15 16.62 8.94
N ILE A 727 6.03 15.96 9.69
CA ILE A 727 5.90 15.75 11.14
C ILE A 727 6.05 17.05 11.91
N ALA A 728 7.04 17.90 11.61
CA ALA A 728 7.17 19.19 12.28
C ALA A 728 5.95 20.10 12.06
N GLN A 729 5.29 20.03 10.89
CA GLN A 729 4.01 20.70 10.66
C GLN A 729 2.84 20.06 11.44
N CYS A 730 2.82 18.74 11.62
CA CYS A 730 1.84 18.07 12.47
C CYS A 730 2.00 18.46 13.95
N LEU A 731 3.23 18.50 14.46
CA LEU A 731 3.53 18.91 15.84
C LEU A 731 3.20 20.40 16.07
N GLN A 732 3.61 21.28 15.16
CA GLN A 732 3.23 22.71 15.23
C GLN A 732 1.71 22.92 15.20
N LEU A 733 0.97 22.08 14.46
CA LEU A 733 -0.49 22.08 14.45
C LEU A 733 -1.08 21.57 15.77
N ALA A 734 -0.48 20.52 16.36
CA ALA A 734 -0.91 19.93 17.62
C ALA A 734 -0.79 20.92 18.79
N ASP A 735 0.36 21.61 18.90
CA ASP A 735 0.60 22.63 19.92
C ASP A 735 -0.43 23.77 19.83
N LEU A 736 -0.68 24.29 18.62
CA LEU A 736 -1.62 25.40 18.40
C LEU A 736 -3.09 25.02 18.63
N LEU A 737 -3.45 23.74 18.49
CA LEU A 737 -4.80 23.23 18.71
C LEU A 737 -4.99 22.55 20.08
N ASN A 738 -3.91 22.44 20.87
CA ASN A 738 -3.84 21.66 22.10
C ASN A 738 -4.41 20.24 21.88
N VAL A 739 -3.68 19.45 21.08
CA VAL A 739 -3.96 18.04 20.77
C VAL A 739 -2.80 17.19 21.30
N ASP A 740 -3.10 16.09 21.99
CA ASP A 740 -2.08 15.12 22.37
C ASP A 740 -1.72 14.27 21.14
N VAL A 741 -0.42 14.07 20.91
CA VAL A 741 0.13 13.30 19.79
C VAL A 741 0.60 11.90 20.20
N SER A 742 0.53 11.57 21.49
CA SER A 742 0.78 10.21 21.99
C SER A 742 -0.42 9.28 21.83
N GLN A 743 -1.63 9.83 21.64
CA GLN A 743 -2.87 9.06 21.52
C GLN A 743 -3.08 8.54 20.09
N SER A 744 -3.36 7.24 19.96
CA SER A 744 -3.78 6.61 18.70
C SER A 744 -5.24 6.93 18.36
N LEU A 745 -5.62 6.83 17.08
CA LEU A 745 -7.03 7.00 16.69
C LEU A 745 -7.96 6.04 17.44
N THR A 746 -7.48 4.85 17.78
CA THR A 746 -8.22 3.85 18.55
C THR A 746 -8.31 4.24 20.03
N SER A 747 -7.24 4.75 20.66
CA SER A 747 -7.31 5.21 22.06
C SER A 747 -8.17 6.47 22.22
N ILE A 748 -8.11 7.41 21.27
CA ILE A 748 -9.01 8.58 21.19
C ILE A 748 -10.47 8.12 21.10
N ALA A 749 -10.76 7.09 20.29
CA ALA A 749 -12.10 6.53 20.19
C ALA A 749 -12.57 5.90 21.51
N MET A 750 -11.70 5.15 22.19
CA MET A 750 -11.98 4.53 23.49
C MET A 750 -12.22 5.55 24.60
N GLU A 751 -11.43 6.62 24.67
CA GLU A 751 -11.68 7.75 25.58
C GLU A 751 -12.96 8.49 25.22
N GLY A 752 -13.20 8.77 23.94
CA GLY A 752 -14.42 9.39 23.43
C GLY A 752 -15.67 8.63 23.88
N SER A 753 -15.68 7.31 23.68
CA SER A 753 -16.79 6.41 24.07
C SER A 753 -16.98 6.30 25.59
N ARG A 754 -15.92 6.36 26.39
CA ARG A 754 -16.02 6.45 27.86
C ARG A 754 -16.58 7.81 28.30
N SER A 755 -16.16 8.89 27.63
CA SER A 755 -16.58 10.25 27.96
C SER A 755 -18.04 10.54 27.60
N SER A 756 -18.58 9.92 26.55
CA SER A 756 -20.00 10.03 26.19
C SER A 756 -20.88 9.25 27.16
N ALA A 757 -20.51 8.02 27.51
CA ALA A 757 -21.19 7.23 28.54
C ALA A 757 -21.24 7.97 29.90
N GLY A 758 -20.10 8.53 30.34
CA GLY A 758 -20.04 9.31 31.57
C GLY A 758 -20.79 10.66 31.51
N ARG A 759 -20.94 11.27 30.33
CA ARG A 759 -21.67 12.55 30.19
C ARG A 759 -23.18 12.35 30.19
N LEU A 760 -23.69 11.31 29.52
CA LEU A 760 -25.10 10.92 29.58
C LEU A 760 -25.56 10.72 31.04
N GLN A 761 -24.71 10.10 31.86
CA GLN A 761 -24.97 9.84 33.27
C GLN A 761 -24.94 11.10 34.17
N ASN A 762 -24.60 12.28 33.64
CA ASN A 762 -24.65 13.58 34.33
C ASN A 762 -25.71 14.54 33.74
N ASP A 763 -26.43 14.13 32.69
CA ASP A 763 -27.59 14.88 32.14
C ASP A 763 -28.95 14.30 32.64
N GLU A 764 -28.93 13.27 33.50
CA GLU A 764 -30.10 12.69 34.18
C GLU A 764 -30.29 13.14 35.67
N ASP A 765 -29.30 13.83 36.27
CA ASP A 765 -29.29 14.32 37.67
C ASP A 765 -29.56 15.86 37.77
#